data_AF-A0A8I1Q354-F1
#
_entry.id   AF-A0A8I1Q354-F1
#
_cell.length_a   1.000
_cell.length_b   1.000
_cell.length_c   1.000
_cell.angle_alpha   90.00
_cell.angle_beta   90.00
_cell.angle_gamma   90.00
#
_symmetry.space_group_name_H-M   'P 1'
#
loop_
_entity.id
_entity.type
_entity.pdbx_description
1 polymer ?
#
loop_
_entity_poly.entity_id
_entity_poly.type
_entity_poly.pdbx_seq_one_letter_code
_entity_poly.pdbx_strand_id
1 'polypeptide(L)'
;MRSPEERAVEVVVLANSFRAGRDAIARDFPASVTALYDAVITRPEWASAATLTEQALVIAHVLEDSPELAAAYQADVDAGLLGFGAGDDAEVDAAIHSVQDALEPKAEMAGPDDGLLSGPVDGDTDTAWRPLPGGEPGPPPVPSPSPAPSVPPAPSVPPATPPPPPMPAPVVPPATPATPPPADAPPADAVQTWLNAELNDPHAALQVAQTRTLALSYGEKSEQAVAAAAATLMIPRDEATIDVTVTLASTDFTVPPFPQQLRIGRDGHSVGRALFDITPLHSGPSTLSVLVDVKGNFLQRLEITFDVGAASTPDITNYGRPAAAASVLEERTATMQFMPAVGGYQLIAPAVAAEPIDVLVTQDQLAARIQSVRDALLGVVSDPAVSLNLDIAKELGDQALSTLAFEGFRLFQAIFAGPQAGAELRSVGAWLRETLSGDVTTLQVVSSGFPVPWALMYLTERFDATPLTWDNFIGMRHVVEQIPMAEIAAVPPAPTIASTPELSVRVLLNEGIDAQMPSHPIATQREYWTGRGVALTEGTKVDDLVRSALLPAATDKVLYLFCHAVASPTDSDDSHLILSGGQSVTLAQLSVYAPIEDALPAHPLVFINACESAELSPNFYDGFVPYFLAKGARGVIGTECKTPGLFASEWAKAFFDELFAGKSLGEVVLDLRRRFLAEHNNPLGLLYGIHCDTDTRVDPALVGAVH
;
A
#
# COMPACT_ATOMS: atom_id res chain seq x y z
N MET A 1 -32.44 13.71 8.65
CA MET A 1 -31.70 14.54 9.61
C MET A 1 -30.77 15.41 8.79
N ARG A 2 -30.72 16.72 9.07
CA ARG A 2 -29.75 17.65 8.45
C ARG A 2 -28.34 17.25 8.86
N SER A 3 -27.34 17.58 8.04
CA SER A 3 -25.94 17.24 8.33
C SER A 3 -25.45 17.99 9.60
N PRO A 4 -24.42 17.49 10.31
CA PRO A 4 -23.80 18.21 11.43
C PRO A 4 -23.33 19.62 11.02
N GLU A 5 -22.86 19.78 9.78
CA GLU A 5 -22.48 21.05 9.16
C GLU A 5 -23.66 22.04 9.07
N GLU A 6 -24.80 21.62 8.51
CA GLU A 6 -26.00 22.47 8.44
C GLU A 6 -26.46 22.89 9.84
N ARG A 7 -26.40 21.96 10.81
CA ARG A 7 -26.81 22.23 12.18
C ARG A 7 -25.86 23.18 12.91
N ALA A 8 -24.55 23.09 12.66
CA ALA A 8 -23.55 23.99 13.21
C ALA A 8 -23.75 25.43 12.74
N VAL A 9 -23.99 25.63 11.44
CA VAL A 9 -24.33 26.94 10.86
C VAL A 9 -25.56 27.54 11.55
N GLU A 10 -26.63 26.75 11.70
CA GLU A 10 -27.88 27.21 12.31
C GLU A 10 -27.68 27.69 13.75
N VAL A 11 -27.06 26.89 14.62
CA VAL A 11 -26.93 27.23 16.04
C VAL A 11 -25.96 28.38 16.28
N VAL A 12 -24.93 28.54 15.44
CA VAL A 12 -24.00 29.67 15.54
C VAL A 12 -24.67 30.98 15.11
N VAL A 13 -25.45 30.96 14.02
CA VAL A 13 -26.20 32.15 13.59
C VAL A 13 -27.25 32.54 14.63
N LEU A 14 -27.92 31.57 15.25
CA LEU A 14 -28.84 31.82 16.37
C LEU A 14 -28.13 32.40 17.59
N ALA A 15 -26.99 31.84 17.98
CA ALA A 15 -26.20 32.34 19.11
C ALA A 15 -25.78 33.80 18.90
N ASN A 16 -25.34 34.14 17.69
CA ASN A 16 -24.97 35.51 17.35
C ASN A 16 -26.18 36.44 17.42
N SER A 17 -27.34 36.00 16.92
CA SER A 17 -28.59 36.77 16.93
C SER A 17 -29.11 37.01 18.36
N PHE A 18 -28.98 36.03 19.25
CA PHE A 18 -29.50 36.09 20.62
C PHE A 18 -28.82 37.18 21.47
N ARG A 19 -27.64 37.66 21.08
CA ARG A 19 -26.96 38.82 21.70
C ARG A 19 -27.77 40.11 21.60
N ALA A 20 -28.67 40.25 20.63
CA ALA A 20 -29.53 41.42 20.46
C ALA A 20 -30.65 41.53 21.50
N GLY A 21 -30.89 40.48 22.29
CA GLY A 21 -31.88 40.45 23.36
C GLY A 21 -33.30 40.06 22.92
N ARG A 22 -34.11 39.62 23.90
CA ARG A 22 -35.46 39.06 23.68
C ARG A 22 -36.37 39.90 22.79
N ASP A 23 -36.38 41.22 23.00
CA ASP A 23 -37.26 42.13 22.26
C ASP A 23 -36.88 42.25 20.78
N ALA A 24 -35.62 42.02 20.41
CA ALA A 24 -35.19 41.95 19.01
C ALA A 24 -35.58 40.60 18.40
N ILE A 25 -35.33 39.51 19.13
CA ILE A 25 -35.71 38.16 18.68
C ILE A 25 -37.21 38.04 18.43
N ALA A 26 -38.05 38.55 19.33
CA ALA A 26 -39.50 38.51 19.19
C ALA A 26 -40.05 39.38 18.04
N ARG A 27 -39.26 40.34 17.52
CA ARG A 27 -39.64 41.16 16.36
C ARG A 27 -39.20 40.53 15.05
N ASP A 28 -38.00 39.98 15.02
CA ASP A 28 -37.30 39.62 13.77
C ASP A 28 -37.35 38.11 13.46
N PHE A 29 -37.77 37.27 14.42
CA PHE A 29 -37.84 35.81 14.27
C PHE A 29 -39.22 35.22 14.66
N PRO A 30 -39.54 34.00 14.19
CA PRO A 30 -40.75 33.27 14.57
C PRO A 30 -40.88 33.01 16.07
N ALA A 31 -42.10 32.64 16.49
CA ALA A 31 -42.40 32.32 17.88
C ALA A 31 -41.58 31.12 18.42
N SER A 32 -41.21 30.17 17.56
CA SER A 32 -40.34 29.04 17.93
C SER A 32 -38.95 29.50 18.38
N VAL A 33 -38.36 30.48 17.68
CA VAL A 33 -37.05 31.06 18.01
C VAL A 33 -37.13 31.92 19.28
N THR A 34 -38.26 32.61 19.49
CA THR A 34 -38.49 33.35 20.76
C THR A 34 -38.62 32.39 21.94
N ALA A 35 -39.30 31.25 21.76
CA ALA A 35 -39.40 30.21 22.77
C ALA A 35 -38.03 29.53 23.02
N LEU A 36 -37.24 29.33 21.98
CA LEU A 36 -35.86 28.83 22.09
C LEU A 36 -34.97 29.81 22.85
N TYR A 37 -35.08 31.11 22.56
CA TYR A 37 -34.38 32.15 23.32
C TYR A 37 -34.72 32.10 24.82
N ASP A 38 -36.02 32.01 25.14
CA ASP A 38 -36.48 31.95 26.53
C ASP A 38 -35.98 30.69 27.25
N ALA A 39 -35.92 29.55 26.56
CA ALA A 39 -35.36 28.33 27.11
C ALA A 39 -33.84 28.44 27.33
N VAL A 40 -33.12 28.99 26.36
CA VAL A 40 -31.65 29.13 26.38
C VAL A 40 -31.18 30.09 27.46
N ILE A 41 -31.80 31.27 27.61
CA ILE A 41 -31.31 32.28 28.57
C ILE A 41 -31.49 31.87 30.05
N THR A 42 -32.32 30.86 30.31
CA THR A 42 -32.48 30.29 31.66
C THR A 42 -31.43 29.24 32.00
N ARG A 43 -30.61 28.81 31.04
CA ARG A 43 -29.54 27.84 31.23
C ARG A 43 -28.34 28.52 31.94
N PRO A 44 -27.85 27.97 33.08
CA PRO A 44 -26.65 28.49 33.74
C PRO A 44 -25.46 28.54 32.79
N GLU A 45 -25.35 27.57 31.88
CA GLU A 45 -24.28 27.43 30.90
C GLU A 45 -24.25 28.63 29.93
N TRP A 46 -25.41 29.18 29.56
CA TRP A 46 -25.52 30.37 28.72
C TRP A 46 -24.94 31.61 29.40
N ALA A 47 -25.18 31.78 30.71
CA ALA A 47 -24.68 32.92 31.46
C ALA A 47 -23.16 32.86 31.71
N SER A 48 -22.58 31.66 31.71
CA SER A 48 -21.13 31.44 31.87
C SER A 48 -20.35 31.37 30.55
N ALA A 49 -21.03 31.27 29.40
CA ALA A 49 -20.38 31.15 28.09
C ALA A 49 -19.64 32.45 27.72
N ALA A 50 -18.34 32.34 27.46
CA ALA A 50 -17.45 33.44 27.14
C ALA A 50 -17.25 33.61 25.62
N THR A 51 -17.53 32.56 24.83
CA THR A 51 -17.33 32.52 23.38
C THR A 51 -18.63 32.27 22.61
N LEU A 52 -18.64 32.61 21.32
CA LEU A 52 -19.76 32.33 20.42
C LEU A 52 -20.00 30.82 20.25
N THR A 53 -18.92 30.04 20.22
CA THR A 53 -18.94 28.57 20.19
C THR A 53 -19.66 27.98 21.40
N GLU A 54 -19.29 28.40 22.61
CA GLU A 54 -19.94 27.92 23.85
C GLU A 54 -21.43 28.29 23.88
N GLN A 55 -21.77 29.50 23.43
CA GLN A 55 -23.17 29.94 23.31
C GLN A 55 -23.96 29.06 22.33
N ALA A 56 -23.40 28.79 21.14
CA ALA A 56 -24.02 27.95 20.12
C ALA A 56 -24.21 26.50 20.59
N LEU A 57 -23.26 25.94 21.34
CA LEU A 57 -23.41 24.62 21.93
C LEU A 57 -24.54 24.57 22.95
N VAL A 58 -24.75 25.59 23.77
CA VAL A 58 -25.91 25.64 24.68
C VAL A 58 -27.23 25.60 23.92
N ILE A 59 -27.32 26.27 22.77
CA ILE A 59 -28.51 26.21 21.91
C ILE A 59 -28.73 24.79 21.37
N ALA A 60 -27.67 24.13 20.90
CA ALA A 60 -27.75 22.75 20.42
C ALA A 60 -28.26 21.79 21.51
N HIS A 61 -27.72 21.88 22.73
CA HIS A 61 -28.14 21.07 23.87
C HIS A 61 -29.60 21.34 24.26
N VAL A 62 -30.07 22.60 24.22
CA VAL A 62 -31.47 22.92 24.52
C VAL A 62 -32.44 22.30 23.51
N LEU A 63 -32.06 22.26 22.23
CA LEU A 63 -32.84 21.59 21.19
C LEU A 63 -32.87 20.07 21.39
N GLU A 64 -31.78 19.46 21.87
CA GLU A 64 -31.73 18.03 22.19
C GLU A 64 -32.56 17.66 23.43
N ASP A 65 -32.46 18.47 24.48
CA ASP A 65 -33.18 18.28 25.73
C ASP A 65 -34.70 18.46 25.59
N SER A 66 -35.17 19.14 24.54
CA SER A 66 -36.58 19.51 24.36
C SER A 66 -37.11 19.16 22.97
N PRO A 67 -37.51 17.89 22.72
CA PRO A 67 -38.00 17.43 21.43
C PRO A 67 -39.20 18.22 20.87
N GLU A 68 -40.09 18.72 21.73
CA GLU A 68 -41.23 19.55 21.31
C GLU A 68 -40.79 20.92 20.77
N LEU A 69 -39.77 21.51 21.40
CA LEU A 69 -39.19 22.79 20.99
C LEU A 69 -38.39 22.63 19.68
N ALA A 70 -37.63 21.54 19.58
CA ALA A 70 -36.90 21.19 18.35
C ALA A 70 -37.83 20.93 17.18
N ALA A 71 -38.96 20.23 17.39
CA ALA A 71 -39.94 20.00 16.35
C ALA A 71 -40.60 21.31 15.88
N ALA A 72 -40.93 22.22 16.80
CA ALA A 72 -41.51 23.53 16.46
C ALA A 72 -40.51 24.43 15.72
N TYR A 73 -39.25 24.45 16.16
CA TYR A 73 -38.16 25.15 15.48
C TYR A 73 -37.95 24.58 14.06
N GLN A 74 -37.81 23.26 13.93
CA GLN A 74 -37.58 22.61 12.65
C GLN A 74 -38.71 22.87 11.64
N ALA A 75 -39.97 22.90 12.11
CA ALA A 75 -41.11 23.22 11.26
C ALA A 75 -41.03 24.63 10.65
N ASP A 76 -40.51 25.62 11.39
CA ASP A 76 -40.32 26.98 10.89
C ASP A 76 -39.14 27.07 9.91
N VAL A 77 -38.07 26.29 10.15
CA VAL A 77 -36.94 26.18 9.21
C VAL A 77 -37.39 25.54 7.90
N ASP A 78 -38.14 24.44 7.95
CA ASP A 78 -38.63 23.71 6.78
C ASP A 78 -39.68 24.52 5.99
N ALA A 79 -40.41 25.40 6.67
CA ALA A 79 -41.32 26.36 6.04
C ALA A 79 -40.59 27.55 5.36
N GLY A 80 -39.25 27.62 5.46
CA GLY A 80 -38.44 28.70 4.89
C GLY A 80 -38.63 30.04 5.59
N LEU A 81 -39.11 30.04 6.83
CA LEU A 81 -39.31 31.26 7.64
C LEU A 81 -38.01 31.77 8.27
N LEU A 82 -36.92 31.02 8.12
CA LEU A 82 -35.57 31.34 8.60
C LEU A 82 -34.59 31.31 7.42
N GLY A 83 -33.82 32.40 7.27
CA GLY A 83 -32.78 32.52 6.24
C GLY A 83 -31.41 32.58 6.89
N PHE A 84 -30.60 31.54 6.69
CA PHE A 84 -29.19 31.49 7.10
C PHE A 84 -28.33 31.88 5.89
N GLY A 85 -27.99 33.17 5.78
CA GLY A 85 -27.08 33.66 4.74
C GLY A 85 -25.62 33.46 5.16
N ALA A 86 -24.76 33.06 4.23
CA ALA A 86 -23.31 33.09 4.43
C ALA A 86 -22.88 34.56 4.59
N GLY A 87 -22.44 34.94 5.79
CA GLY A 87 -21.88 36.26 6.06
C GLY A 87 -20.36 36.17 6.17
N ASP A 88 -19.65 37.17 5.62
CA ASP A 88 -18.19 37.28 5.67
C ASP A 88 -17.69 37.70 7.08
N ASP A 89 -17.98 36.93 8.13
CA ASP A 89 -17.51 37.20 9.49
C ASP A 89 -16.62 36.05 10.00
N ALA A 90 -15.32 36.32 10.10
CA ALA A 90 -14.31 35.35 10.51
C ALA A 90 -14.52 34.78 11.93
N GLU A 91 -15.21 35.49 12.84
CA GLU A 91 -15.58 34.95 14.16
C GLU A 91 -16.70 33.91 14.04
N VAL A 92 -17.63 34.14 13.12
CA VAL A 92 -18.75 33.22 12.83
C VAL A 92 -18.25 31.97 12.12
N ASP A 93 -17.37 32.10 11.12
CA ASP A 93 -16.79 30.96 10.40
C ASP A 93 -15.95 30.07 11.34
N ALA A 94 -15.12 30.68 12.20
CA ALA A 94 -14.35 29.93 13.19
C ALA A 94 -15.25 29.20 14.21
N ALA A 95 -16.35 29.83 14.62
CA ALA A 95 -17.32 29.21 15.52
C ALA A 95 -18.11 28.09 14.82
N ILE A 96 -18.48 28.22 13.54
CA ILE A 96 -19.14 27.16 12.76
C ILE A 96 -18.25 25.92 12.72
N HIS A 97 -16.97 26.09 12.41
CA HIS A 97 -16.02 24.97 12.37
C HIS A 97 -15.90 24.29 13.75
N SER A 98 -15.70 25.07 14.81
CA SER A 98 -15.59 24.52 16.17
C SER A 98 -16.87 23.85 16.69
N VAL A 99 -18.05 24.34 16.29
CA VAL A 99 -19.34 23.74 16.66
C VAL A 99 -19.60 22.49 15.83
N GLN A 100 -19.22 22.48 14.55
CA GLN A 100 -19.30 21.30 13.70
C GLN A 100 -18.50 20.15 14.32
N ASP A 101 -17.24 20.39 14.68
CA ASP A 101 -16.38 19.39 15.35
C ASP A 101 -16.99 18.89 16.67
N ALA A 102 -17.73 19.75 17.39
CA ALA A 102 -18.35 19.40 18.66
C ALA A 102 -19.72 18.72 18.53
N LEU A 103 -20.43 18.91 17.42
CA LEU A 103 -21.72 18.27 17.09
C LEU A 103 -21.57 16.99 16.27
N GLU A 104 -20.39 16.76 15.69
CA GLU A 104 -20.02 15.43 15.24
C GLU A 104 -20.15 14.46 16.42
N PRO A 105 -20.72 13.26 16.19
CA PRO A 105 -20.95 12.32 17.27
C PRO A 105 -19.61 11.93 17.87
N LYS A 106 -19.27 12.54 19.01
CA LYS A 106 -18.23 12.05 19.90
C LYS A 106 -18.56 10.61 20.19
N ALA A 107 -17.65 9.71 19.82
CA ALA A 107 -17.75 8.32 20.20
C ALA A 107 -17.73 8.26 21.73
N GLU A 108 -18.91 8.23 22.35
CA GLU A 108 -19.04 7.76 23.72
C GLU A 108 -18.36 6.38 23.77
N MET A 109 -17.40 6.27 24.68
CA MET A 109 -16.69 5.02 24.95
C MET A 109 -17.68 3.85 25.01
N ALA A 110 -17.43 2.84 24.17
CA ALA A 110 -18.20 1.61 23.96
C ALA A 110 -19.51 1.76 23.14
N GLY A 111 -19.37 2.14 21.86
CA GLY A 111 -20.32 1.72 20.81
C GLY A 111 -20.21 0.22 20.51
N PRO A 112 -21.23 -0.40 19.89
CA PRO A 112 -21.26 -1.85 19.65
C PRO A 112 -20.09 -2.30 18.76
N ASP A 113 -19.46 -3.39 19.18
CA ASP A 113 -18.46 -4.21 18.47
C ASP A 113 -18.82 -4.37 16.99
N ASP A 114 -18.20 -3.54 16.15
CA ASP A 114 -18.40 -3.55 14.70
C ASP A 114 -17.52 -4.60 14.01
N GLY A 115 -16.66 -5.29 14.77
CA GLY A 115 -15.72 -6.30 14.28
C GLY A 115 -14.57 -5.76 13.44
N LEU A 116 -14.40 -4.44 13.31
CA LEU A 116 -13.39 -3.82 12.44
C LEU A 116 -12.12 -3.44 13.19
N LEU A 117 -10.98 -3.47 12.50
CA LEU A 117 -9.69 -3.05 13.06
C LEU A 117 -9.50 -1.53 13.18
N SER A 118 -10.59 -0.76 13.28
CA SER A 118 -10.52 0.69 13.47
C SER A 118 -10.11 1.03 14.90
N GLY A 119 -9.16 1.95 15.06
CA GLY A 119 -8.82 2.51 16.38
C GLY A 119 -9.79 3.62 16.79
N PRO A 120 -9.81 4.03 18.07
CA PRO A 120 -10.53 5.22 18.50
C PRO A 120 -10.02 6.46 17.75
N VAL A 121 -10.93 7.27 17.23
CA VAL A 121 -10.65 8.42 16.34
C VAL A 121 -10.25 9.68 17.12
N ASP A 122 -10.55 9.75 18.42
CA ASP A 122 -10.22 10.89 19.26
C ASP A 122 -8.91 10.67 20.04
N GLY A 123 -7.90 11.46 19.68
CA GLY A 123 -6.64 11.58 20.39
C GLY A 123 -6.85 12.20 21.77
N ASP A 124 -6.91 11.37 22.81
CA ASP A 124 -6.44 11.80 24.11
C ASP A 124 -4.91 11.93 24.01
N THR A 125 -4.44 13.18 23.98
CA THR A 125 -3.03 13.57 23.79
C THR A 125 -2.03 12.94 24.76
N ASP A 126 -2.49 12.18 25.76
CA ASP A 126 -1.69 11.50 26.77
C ASP A 126 -1.17 10.11 26.32
N THR A 127 -1.63 9.59 25.17
CA THR A 127 -1.22 8.26 24.64
C THR A 127 -0.18 8.31 23.51
N ALA A 128 0.13 9.51 23.01
CA ALA A 128 1.15 9.71 21.97
C ALA A 128 2.52 9.22 22.47
N TRP A 129 3.16 8.32 21.72
CA TRP A 129 4.47 7.82 22.10
C TRP A 129 5.49 8.96 22.12
N ARG A 130 6.24 9.06 23.21
CA ARG A 130 7.38 9.97 23.35
C ARG A 130 8.65 9.15 23.56
N PRO A 131 9.74 9.44 22.82
CA PRO A 131 10.99 8.76 23.05
C PRO A 131 11.49 9.05 24.47
N LEU A 132 11.78 8.01 25.25
CA LEU A 132 12.51 8.18 26.51
C LEU A 132 13.88 8.83 26.22
N PRO A 133 14.32 9.83 27.02
CA PRO A 133 15.63 10.43 26.85
C PRO A 133 16.71 9.35 27.03
N GLY A 134 17.53 9.15 26.00
CA GLY A 134 18.58 8.14 26.00
C GLY A 134 19.54 8.35 27.17
N GLY A 135 19.81 7.29 27.94
CA GLY A 135 20.91 7.28 28.91
C GLY A 135 22.23 7.53 28.20
N GLU A 136 23.12 8.30 28.84
CA GLU A 136 24.46 8.59 28.34
C GLU A 136 25.18 7.32 27.87
N PRO A 137 25.93 7.36 26.75
CA PRO A 137 26.74 6.22 26.32
C PRO A 137 27.75 5.88 27.41
N GLY A 138 27.59 4.72 28.04
CA GLY A 138 28.55 4.15 28.96
C GLY A 138 29.93 3.97 28.29
N PRO A 139 31.02 4.01 29.06
CA PRO A 139 32.37 3.99 28.51
C PRO A 139 32.63 2.69 27.73
N PRO A 140 33.50 2.74 26.69
CA PRO A 140 33.70 1.62 25.77
C PRO A 140 34.21 0.36 26.49
N PRO A 141 33.82 -0.84 26.05
CA PRO A 141 34.22 -2.09 26.68
C PRO A 141 35.72 -2.36 26.47
N VAL A 142 36.37 -2.79 27.55
CA VAL A 142 37.77 -3.24 27.56
C VAL A 142 37.90 -4.54 26.75
N PRO A 143 38.93 -4.70 25.89
CA PRO A 143 39.07 -5.88 25.05
C PRO A 143 39.32 -7.14 25.88
N SER A 144 38.57 -8.22 25.59
CA SER A 144 38.70 -9.52 26.25
C SER A 144 39.87 -10.35 25.69
N PRO A 145 40.54 -11.19 26.52
CA PRO A 145 41.69 -12.00 26.13
C PRO A 145 41.32 -13.27 25.33
N SER A 146 42.27 -13.73 24.51
CA SER A 146 42.20 -14.87 23.57
C SER A 146 41.74 -16.21 24.19
N PRO A 147 41.13 -17.11 23.38
CA PRO A 147 40.50 -18.34 23.86
C PRO A 147 41.50 -19.47 24.20
N ALA A 148 41.15 -20.26 25.22
CA ALA A 148 41.84 -21.48 25.63
C ALA A 148 41.32 -22.73 24.85
N PRO A 149 42.10 -23.83 24.77
CA PRO A 149 41.84 -24.92 23.84
C PRO A 149 40.75 -25.91 24.31
N SER A 150 40.18 -26.58 23.31
CA SER A 150 39.01 -27.48 23.28
C SER A 150 39.11 -28.76 24.13
N VAL A 151 37.97 -29.13 24.74
CA VAL A 151 37.71 -30.39 25.48
C VAL A 151 37.12 -31.45 24.52
N PRO A 152 37.49 -32.75 24.62
CA PRO A 152 37.01 -33.81 23.72
C PRO A 152 35.60 -34.37 24.09
N PRO A 153 34.92 -35.06 23.16
CA PRO A 153 33.50 -35.41 23.30
C PRO A 153 33.25 -36.69 24.13
N ALA A 154 32.05 -36.74 24.74
CA ALA A 154 31.53 -37.88 25.50
C ALA A 154 30.86 -38.95 24.59
N PRO A 155 30.71 -40.22 25.04
CA PRO A 155 30.36 -41.35 24.18
C PRO A 155 28.85 -41.53 23.95
N SER A 156 28.55 -42.15 22.79
CA SER A 156 27.25 -42.46 22.19
C SER A 156 26.40 -43.51 22.91
N VAL A 157 25.08 -43.30 22.93
CA VAL A 157 24.03 -44.23 23.41
C VAL A 157 23.38 -44.95 22.20
N PRO A 158 23.04 -46.25 22.26
CA PRO A 158 22.51 -47.02 21.12
C PRO A 158 20.98 -46.83 20.89
N PRO A 159 20.47 -47.13 19.68
CA PRO A 159 19.11 -46.79 19.26
C PRO A 159 18.04 -47.77 19.75
N ALA A 160 16.85 -47.23 20.03
CA ALA A 160 15.63 -47.99 20.33
C ALA A 160 14.87 -48.39 19.05
N THR A 161 14.22 -49.55 19.09
CA THR A 161 13.46 -50.20 18.01
C THR A 161 12.11 -49.52 17.70
N PRO A 162 11.64 -49.52 16.44
CA PRO A 162 10.37 -48.90 16.04
C PRO A 162 9.15 -49.84 16.23
N PRO A 163 7.94 -49.29 16.45
CA PRO A 163 6.69 -50.06 16.56
C PRO A 163 6.08 -50.43 15.19
N PRO A 164 5.14 -51.40 15.13
CA PRO A 164 4.59 -51.94 13.88
C PRO A 164 3.53 -51.02 13.23
N PRO A 165 3.27 -51.18 11.92
CA PRO A 165 2.37 -50.29 11.17
C PRO A 165 0.88 -50.60 11.40
N PRO A 166 0.00 -49.58 11.34
CA PRO A 166 -1.45 -49.77 11.40
C PRO A 166 -2.05 -50.21 10.05
N MET A 167 -3.20 -50.87 10.11
CA MET A 167 -3.96 -51.45 8.99
C MET A 167 -4.69 -50.39 8.14
N PRO A 168 -4.97 -50.69 6.84
CA PRO A 168 -5.55 -49.72 5.90
C PRO A 168 -7.07 -49.56 6.04
N ALA A 169 -7.53 -48.30 5.96
CA ALA A 169 -8.93 -47.90 5.86
C ALA A 169 -9.35 -47.68 4.37
N PRO A 170 -10.65 -47.67 4.04
CA PRO A 170 -11.16 -48.01 2.72
C PRO A 170 -11.04 -46.91 1.65
N VAL A 171 -10.87 -47.38 0.41
CA VAL A 171 -10.63 -46.62 -0.83
C VAL A 171 -11.85 -45.76 -1.23
N VAL A 172 -11.62 -44.46 -1.38
CA VAL A 172 -12.46 -43.50 -2.12
C VAL A 172 -11.78 -43.24 -3.48
N PRO A 173 -12.49 -43.19 -4.62
CA PRO A 173 -11.87 -43.08 -5.94
C PRO A 173 -11.19 -41.71 -6.15
N PRO A 174 -10.05 -41.65 -6.86
CA PRO A 174 -9.22 -40.45 -6.92
C PRO A 174 -9.84 -39.36 -7.80
N ALA A 175 -9.85 -38.14 -7.29
CA ALA A 175 -9.81 -36.94 -8.12
C ALA A 175 -8.48 -36.93 -8.89
N THR A 176 -8.54 -36.51 -10.16
CA THR A 176 -7.39 -36.37 -11.05
C THR A 176 -6.33 -35.50 -10.37
N PRO A 177 -5.08 -35.95 -10.18
CA PRO A 177 -4.04 -35.12 -9.60
C PRO A 177 -3.74 -33.96 -10.56
N ALA A 178 -3.88 -32.73 -10.09
CA ALA A 178 -3.18 -31.61 -10.68
C ALA A 178 -1.68 -31.94 -10.65
N THR A 179 -1.04 -31.83 -11.81
CA THR A 179 0.41 -31.98 -11.95
C THR A 179 1.07 -30.99 -10.98
N PRO A 180 1.94 -31.43 -10.05
CA PRO A 180 2.71 -30.48 -9.26
C PRO A 180 3.58 -29.65 -10.21
N PRO A 181 3.67 -28.32 -10.02
CA PRO A 181 4.60 -27.51 -10.80
C PRO A 181 6.02 -28.03 -10.58
N PRO A 182 6.93 -27.88 -11.57
CA PRO A 182 8.29 -28.38 -11.43
C PRO A 182 8.98 -27.67 -10.25
N ALA A 183 9.35 -28.46 -9.24
CA ALA A 183 10.37 -28.07 -8.28
C ALA A 183 11.72 -27.96 -9.00
N ASP A 184 12.54 -26.99 -8.57
CA ASP A 184 13.90 -26.67 -9.02
C ASP A 184 14.03 -25.68 -10.19
N ALA A 185 13.78 -24.40 -9.91
CA ALA A 185 14.60 -23.36 -10.55
C ALA A 185 16.03 -23.45 -9.95
N PRO A 186 17.09 -23.59 -10.76
CA PRO A 186 18.45 -23.70 -10.24
C PRO A 186 18.83 -22.44 -9.45
N PRO A 187 19.61 -22.58 -8.35
CA PRO A 187 20.03 -21.42 -7.57
C PRO A 187 20.79 -20.43 -8.48
N ALA A 188 20.40 -19.16 -8.46
CA ALA A 188 21.05 -18.10 -9.23
C ALA A 188 22.07 -17.35 -8.38
N ASP A 189 23.17 -16.90 -8.99
CA ASP A 189 24.16 -16.07 -8.30
C ASP A 189 23.91 -14.59 -8.63
N ALA A 190 24.00 -13.72 -7.63
CA ALA A 190 23.93 -12.28 -7.81
C ALA A 190 25.24 -11.73 -8.38
N VAL A 191 25.15 -11.04 -9.51
CA VAL A 191 26.26 -10.37 -10.19
C VAL A 191 26.11 -8.87 -10.02
N GLN A 192 27.06 -8.25 -9.34
CA GLN A 192 27.12 -6.80 -9.15
C GLN A 192 27.79 -6.13 -10.36
N THR A 193 27.19 -5.08 -10.89
CA THR A 193 27.66 -4.39 -12.10
C THR A 193 27.16 -2.93 -12.14
N TRP A 194 27.55 -2.17 -13.16
CA TRP A 194 27.09 -0.82 -13.44
C TRP A 194 26.53 -0.71 -14.85
N LEU A 195 25.33 -0.13 -14.99
CA LEU A 195 24.81 0.36 -16.26
C LEU A 195 25.47 1.70 -16.56
N ASN A 196 26.32 1.72 -17.58
CA ASN A 196 27.05 2.91 -18.03
C ASN A 196 26.43 3.45 -19.32
N ALA A 197 26.18 4.77 -19.34
CA ALA A 197 25.73 5.53 -20.50
C ALA A 197 26.82 6.52 -20.93
N GLU A 198 27.40 6.31 -22.11
CA GLU A 198 28.51 7.10 -22.66
C GLU A 198 28.06 7.79 -23.96
N LEU A 199 28.26 9.11 -24.06
CA LEU A 199 28.13 9.81 -25.33
C LEU A 199 29.40 9.62 -26.16
N ASN A 200 29.26 9.62 -27.48
CA ASN A 200 30.40 9.57 -28.41
C ASN A 200 31.41 10.73 -28.25
N ASP A 201 30.99 11.85 -27.67
CA ASP A 201 31.84 12.97 -27.22
C ASP A 201 31.24 13.54 -25.91
N PRO A 202 31.68 13.04 -24.74
CA PRO A 202 31.07 13.37 -23.45
C PRO A 202 31.33 14.82 -23.01
N HIS A 203 32.29 15.51 -23.63
CA HIS A 203 32.63 16.90 -23.29
C HIS A 203 31.89 17.93 -24.16
N ALA A 204 31.29 17.50 -25.26
CA ALA A 204 30.51 18.38 -26.10
C ALA A 204 29.08 18.51 -25.58
N ALA A 205 28.62 19.75 -25.38
CA ALA A 205 27.22 20.03 -25.06
C ALA A 205 26.29 19.46 -26.15
N LEU A 206 25.19 18.84 -25.72
CA LEU A 206 24.10 18.49 -26.62
C LEU A 206 23.50 19.75 -27.23
N GLN A 207 23.11 19.70 -28.49
CA GLN A 207 22.51 20.83 -29.22
C GLN A 207 21.22 20.38 -29.88
N VAL A 208 20.26 21.30 -29.95
CA VAL A 208 18.94 21.07 -30.58
C VAL A 208 19.13 20.60 -32.02
N ALA A 209 18.38 19.57 -32.42
CA ALA A 209 18.41 18.96 -33.75
C ALA A 209 19.77 18.36 -34.17
N GLN A 210 20.74 18.23 -33.25
CA GLN A 210 22.01 17.57 -33.52
C GLN A 210 22.00 16.14 -32.94
N THR A 211 22.03 15.15 -33.83
CA THR A 211 22.09 13.74 -33.43
C THR A 211 23.43 13.39 -32.79
N ARG A 212 23.36 12.65 -31.68
CA ARG A 212 24.50 12.05 -30.97
C ARG A 212 24.23 10.58 -30.72
N THR A 213 25.29 9.80 -30.57
CA THR A 213 25.16 8.37 -30.23
C THR A 213 25.41 8.17 -28.74
N LEU A 214 24.42 7.60 -28.05
CA LEU A 214 24.50 7.13 -26.69
C LEU A 214 24.83 5.63 -26.69
N ALA A 215 25.95 5.27 -26.07
CA ALA A 215 26.38 3.89 -25.90
C ALA A 215 26.05 3.41 -24.49
N LEU A 216 25.31 2.30 -24.40
CA LEU A 216 24.94 1.65 -23.14
C LEU A 216 25.69 0.33 -22.98
N SER A 217 26.24 0.10 -21.79
CA SER A 217 27.01 -1.12 -21.48
C SER A 217 27.01 -1.45 -20.00
N TYR A 218 27.25 -2.72 -19.68
CA TYR A 218 27.42 -3.21 -18.32
C TYR A 218 28.90 -3.51 -18.02
N GLY A 219 29.35 -3.19 -16.81
CA GLY A 219 30.71 -3.47 -16.34
C GLY A 219 31.09 -2.66 -15.10
N GLU A 220 32.38 -2.36 -14.95
CA GLU A 220 32.85 -1.41 -13.95
C GLU A 220 32.26 -0.01 -14.18
N LYS A 221 32.14 0.78 -13.11
CA LYS A 221 31.70 2.18 -13.23
C LYS A 221 32.68 2.96 -14.11
N SER A 222 32.22 3.43 -15.26
CA SER A 222 33.04 4.17 -16.21
C SER A 222 33.16 5.64 -15.79
N GLU A 223 34.39 6.16 -15.73
CA GLU A 223 34.65 7.59 -15.49
C GLU A 223 34.28 8.47 -16.70
N GLN A 224 34.10 7.85 -17.88
CA GLN A 224 33.72 8.55 -19.12
C GLN A 224 32.22 8.57 -19.35
N ALA A 225 31.46 7.84 -18.54
CA ALA A 225 30.01 7.81 -18.63
C ALA A 225 29.42 9.16 -18.23
N VAL A 226 28.50 9.66 -19.06
CA VAL A 226 27.68 10.83 -18.71
C VAL A 226 26.66 10.46 -17.64
N ALA A 227 26.27 9.18 -17.56
CA ALA A 227 25.50 8.63 -16.46
C ALA A 227 25.89 7.19 -16.17
N ALA A 228 25.97 6.84 -14.88
CA ALA A 228 26.24 5.47 -14.46
C ALA A 228 25.41 5.13 -13.22
N ALA A 229 24.74 3.98 -13.26
CA ALA A 229 23.92 3.49 -12.17
C ALA A 229 24.31 2.07 -11.77
N ALA A 230 24.33 1.80 -10.46
CA ALA A 230 24.55 0.45 -9.96
C ALA A 230 23.41 -0.48 -10.42
N ALA A 231 23.75 -1.72 -10.71
CA ALA A 231 22.80 -2.74 -11.12
C ALA A 231 23.22 -4.09 -10.55
N THR A 232 22.22 -4.95 -10.32
CA THR A 232 22.44 -6.31 -9.88
C THR A 232 21.63 -7.23 -10.76
N LEU A 233 22.29 -8.26 -11.29
CA LEU A 233 21.70 -9.23 -12.19
C LEU A 233 21.82 -10.60 -11.53
N MET A 234 20.75 -11.36 -11.41
CA MET A 234 20.91 -12.77 -11.03
C MET A 234 21.21 -13.58 -12.29
N ILE A 235 22.13 -14.54 -12.25
CA ILE A 235 22.34 -15.45 -13.38
C ILE A 235 22.16 -16.88 -12.85
N PRO A 236 21.16 -17.64 -13.35
CA PRO A 236 20.96 -19.05 -12.98
C PRO A 236 22.27 -19.82 -13.06
N ARG A 237 22.64 -20.64 -12.06
CA ARG A 237 23.97 -21.29 -11.97
C ARG A 237 24.38 -22.12 -13.19
N ASP A 238 23.40 -22.63 -13.92
CA ASP A 238 23.55 -23.39 -15.16
C ASP A 238 23.73 -22.50 -16.40
N GLU A 239 23.42 -21.21 -16.32
CA GLU A 239 23.64 -20.22 -17.37
C GLU A 239 24.98 -19.47 -17.19
N ALA A 240 25.68 -19.24 -18.30
CA ALA A 240 26.93 -18.47 -18.30
C ALA A 240 26.71 -16.96 -18.52
N THR A 241 25.56 -16.60 -19.07
CA THR A 241 25.22 -15.24 -19.47
C THR A 241 23.73 -14.99 -19.31
N ILE A 242 23.35 -13.73 -19.20
CA ILE A 242 21.95 -13.28 -19.25
C ILE A 242 21.73 -12.25 -20.35
N ASP A 243 20.58 -12.29 -21.00
CA ASP A 243 20.18 -11.28 -21.98
C ASP A 243 19.27 -10.23 -21.33
N VAL A 244 19.64 -8.97 -21.48
CA VAL A 244 18.83 -7.82 -21.08
C VAL A 244 18.41 -7.05 -22.33
N THR A 245 17.20 -6.50 -22.30
CA THR A 245 16.64 -5.68 -23.36
C THR A 245 16.65 -4.23 -22.91
N VAL A 246 17.17 -3.34 -23.74
CA VAL A 246 17.31 -1.93 -23.46
C VAL A 246 16.45 -1.13 -24.44
N THR A 247 15.63 -0.25 -23.90
CA THR A 247 14.72 0.63 -24.67
C THR A 247 14.93 2.08 -24.22
N LEU A 248 14.94 3.01 -25.17
CA LEU A 248 14.93 4.44 -24.85
C LEU A 248 13.53 5.01 -24.97
N ALA A 249 13.15 5.88 -24.05
CA ALA A 249 11.89 6.61 -24.07
C ALA A 249 12.12 8.08 -23.71
N SER A 250 11.53 9.00 -24.47
CA SER A 250 11.58 10.43 -24.19
C SER A 250 10.53 11.20 -25.00
N THR A 251 10.02 12.29 -24.44
CA THR A 251 9.25 13.33 -25.14
C THR A 251 10.13 14.49 -25.63
N ASP A 252 11.36 14.57 -25.14
CA ASP A 252 12.29 15.68 -25.36
C ASP A 252 13.38 15.32 -26.39
N PHE A 253 13.47 14.04 -26.75
CA PHE A 253 14.41 13.50 -27.72
C PHE A 253 13.68 12.67 -28.77
N THR A 254 14.10 12.77 -30.03
CA THR A 254 13.87 11.68 -30.99
C THR A 254 14.80 10.53 -30.64
N VAL A 255 14.23 9.37 -30.38
CA VAL A 255 14.95 8.13 -30.03
C VAL A 255 14.57 6.99 -31.00
N PRO A 256 15.41 5.97 -31.19
CA PRO A 256 15.07 4.84 -32.03
C PRO A 256 13.92 4.04 -31.42
N PRO A 257 12.93 3.57 -32.22
CA PRO A 257 11.74 2.90 -31.69
C PRO A 257 11.98 1.42 -31.33
N PHE A 258 13.18 0.89 -31.61
CA PHE A 258 13.46 -0.53 -31.44
C PHE A 258 14.38 -0.78 -30.25
N PRO A 259 14.04 -1.76 -29.40
CA PRO A 259 14.91 -2.17 -28.32
C PRO A 259 16.19 -2.82 -28.86
N GLN A 260 17.27 -2.77 -28.07
CA GLN A 260 18.51 -3.51 -28.34
C GLN A 260 18.81 -4.47 -27.19
N GLN A 261 19.34 -5.65 -27.53
CA GLN A 261 19.73 -6.63 -26.52
C GLN A 261 21.22 -6.50 -26.16
N LEU A 262 21.51 -6.65 -24.87
CA LEU A 262 22.86 -6.79 -24.33
C LEU A 262 22.97 -8.14 -23.63
N ARG A 263 24.00 -8.92 -24.00
CA ARG A 263 24.34 -10.17 -23.33
C ARG A 263 25.39 -9.92 -22.26
N ILE A 264 25.14 -10.31 -21.02
CA ILE A 264 25.98 -9.99 -19.86
C ILE A 264 26.54 -11.26 -19.25
N GLY A 265 27.85 -11.30 -19.01
CA GLY A 265 28.54 -12.42 -18.39
C GLY A 265 28.48 -12.42 -16.87
N ARG A 266 28.93 -13.53 -16.27
CA ARG A 266 29.08 -13.68 -14.80
C ARG A 266 30.11 -12.74 -14.18
N ASP A 267 30.99 -12.18 -14.99
CA ASP A 267 31.91 -11.10 -14.61
C ASP A 267 31.20 -9.73 -14.54
N GLY A 268 29.92 -9.65 -14.87
CA GLY A 268 29.12 -8.43 -14.88
C GLY A 268 29.31 -7.56 -16.12
N HIS A 269 30.09 -8.01 -17.10
CA HIS A 269 30.37 -7.24 -18.31
C HIS A 269 29.42 -7.60 -19.46
N SER A 270 28.94 -6.58 -20.19
CA SER A 270 28.21 -6.81 -21.44
C SER A 270 29.14 -7.15 -22.59
N VAL A 271 28.71 -8.07 -23.44
CA VAL A 271 29.33 -8.34 -24.75
C VAL A 271 28.98 -7.19 -25.68
N GLY A 272 29.92 -6.24 -25.82
CA GLY A 272 29.73 -5.05 -26.65
C GLY A 272 28.90 -3.96 -25.97
N ARG A 273 28.32 -3.07 -26.78
CA ARG A 273 27.55 -1.90 -26.35
C ARG A 273 26.28 -1.76 -27.20
N ALA A 274 25.19 -1.32 -26.60
CA ALA A 274 23.97 -0.96 -27.31
C ALA A 274 24.08 0.51 -27.71
N LEU A 275 23.87 0.82 -28.99
CA LEU A 275 24.13 2.14 -29.56
C LEU A 275 22.83 2.78 -30.03
N PHE A 276 22.45 3.89 -29.44
CA PHE A 276 21.24 4.61 -29.77
C PHE A 276 21.56 6.01 -30.27
N ASP A 277 21.00 6.37 -31.42
CA ASP A 277 21.07 7.74 -31.91
C ASP A 277 19.95 8.56 -31.25
N ILE A 278 20.34 9.59 -30.50
CA ILE A 278 19.44 10.49 -29.79
C ILE A 278 19.54 11.90 -30.39
N THR A 279 18.41 12.57 -30.57
CA THR A 279 18.38 13.93 -31.11
C THR A 279 17.50 14.83 -30.24
N PRO A 280 18.05 15.84 -29.54
CA PRO A 280 17.28 16.75 -28.71
C PRO A 280 16.28 17.59 -29.53
N LEU A 281 15.07 17.77 -29.01
CA LEU A 281 13.98 18.50 -29.66
C LEU A 281 13.92 19.97 -29.25
N HIS A 282 14.38 20.32 -28.05
CA HIS A 282 14.44 21.69 -27.55
C HIS A 282 15.68 21.93 -26.67
N SER A 283 15.94 23.20 -26.35
CA SER A 283 16.99 23.61 -25.41
C SER A 283 16.49 23.58 -23.97
N GLY A 284 17.42 23.57 -23.02
CA GLY A 284 17.12 23.51 -21.58
C GLY A 284 17.03 22.07 -21.06
N PRO A 285 16.50 21.89 -19.84
CA PRO A 285 16.32 20.58 -19.22
C PRO A 285 15.52 19.66 -20.14
N SER A 286 16.12 18.52 -20.49
CA SER A 286 15.55 17.51 -21.39
C SER A 286 15.86 16.12 -20.85
N THR A 287 14.82 15.30 -20.66
CA THR A 287 14.93 14.02 -19.96
C THR A 287 14.91 12.85 -20.93
N LEU A 288 15.86 11.93 -20.77
CA LEU A 288 15.94 10.66 -21.48
C LEU A 288 15.81 9.50 -20.49
N SER A 289 14.86 8.61 -20.72
CA SER A 289 14.69 7.39 -19.93
C SER A 289 15.33 6.19 -20.63
N VAL A 290 16.24 5.50 -19.92
CA VAL A 290 16.77 4.21 -20.32
C VAL A 290 16.03 3.12 -19.54
N LEU A 291 15.21 2.35 -20.22
CA LEU A 291 14.46 1.23 -19.65
C LEU A 291 15.24 -0.05 -19.91
N VAL A 292 15.40 -0.86 -18.87
CA VAL A 292 16.03 -2.17 -18.94
C VAL A 292 15.04 -3.22 -18.47
N ASP A 293 14.81 -4.20 -19.34
CA ASP A 293 13.94 -5.34 -19.09
C ASP A 293 14.71 -6.66 -19.22
N VAL A 294 14.30 -7.68 -18.49
CA VAL A 294 14.81 -9.06 -18.62
C VAL A 294 13.64 -9.98 -18.82
N LYS A 295 13.63 -10.72 -19.93
CA LYS A 295 12.51 -11.61 -20.32
C LYS A 295 11.13 -10.90 -20.21
N GLY A 296 11.06 -9.64 -20.67
CA GLY A 296 9.83 -8.83 -20.65
C GLY A 296 9.46 -8.20 -19.29
N ASN A 297 10.26 -8.47 -18.25
CA ASN A 297 10.03 -7.92 -16.92
C ASN A 297 10.88 -6.67 -16.70
N PHE A 298 10.29 -5.65 -16.09
CA PHE A 298 11.02 -4.47 -15.66
C PHE A 298 12.19 -4.87 -14.76
N LEU A 299 13.39 -4.33 -15.00
CA LEU A 299 14.57 -4.46 -14.13
C LEU A 299 14.97 -3.10 -13.55
N GLN A 300 15.19 -2.12 -14.41
CA GLN A 300 15.78 -0.84 -14.05
C GLN A 300 15.32 0.25 -15.01
N ARG A 301 15.14 1.46 -14.51
CA ARG A 301 14.94 2.68 -15.28
C ARG A 301 15.95 3.73 -14.83
N LEU A 302 16.83 4.12 -15.73
CA LEU A 302 17.78 5.20 -15.51
C LEU A 302 17.26 6.45 -16.23
N GLU A 303 16.89 7.47 -15.47
CA GLU A 303 16.56 8.79 -16.00
C GLU A 303 17.80 9.66 -16.04
N ILE A 304 18.03 10.30 -17.20
CA ILE A 304 19.17 11.18 -17.44
C ILE A 304 18.62 12.51 -17.95
N THR A 305 18.78 13.56 -17.14
CA THR A 305 18.30 14.91 -17.47
C THR A 305 19.48 15.77 -17.90
N PHE A 306 19.53 16.09 -19.19
CA PHE A 306 20.55 16.95 -19.78
C PHE A 306 20.08 18.41 -19.81
N ASP A 307 20.99 19.36 -19.63
CA ASP A 307 20.74 20.77 -19.98
C ASP A 307 21.18 21.03 -21.42
N VAL A 308 20.26 20.85 -22.37
CA VAL A 308 20.57 20.94 -23.81
C VAL A 308 20.89 22.39 -24.18
N GLY A 309 22.08 22.60 -24.76
CA GLY A 309 22.63 23.91 -25.08
C GLY A 309 23.66 24.41 -24.05
N ALA A 310 23.77 23.77 -22.88
CA ALA A 310 24.80 24.02 -21.89
C ALA A 310 25.74 22.81 -21.74
N ALA A 311 26.97 23.06 -21.31
CA ALA A 311 27.90 22.00 -20.92
C ALA A 311 27.80 21.82 -19.40
N SER A 312 26.83 21.03 -18.96
CA SER A 312 26.64 20.64 -17.56
C SER A 312 26.70 19.12 -17.40
N THR A 313 27.01 18.67 -16.18
CA THR A 313 26.81 17.28 -15.80
C THR A 313 25.30 17.02 -15.74
N PRO A 314 24.79 15.95 -16.37
CA PRO A 314 23.36 15.66 -16.30
C PRO A 314 22.97 15.21 -14.88
N ASP A 315 21.74 15.53 -14.50
CA ASP A 315 21.12 14.96 -13.29
C ASP A 315 20.67 13.53 -13.61
N ILE A 316 20.84 12.63 -12.65
CA ILE A 316 20.59 11.20 -12.85
C ILE A 316 19.74 10.69 -11.71
N THR A 317 18.66 10.01 -12.05
CA THR A 317 17.84 9.29 -11.08
C THR A 317 17.71 7.85 -11.51
N ASN A 318 18.02 6.94 -10.59
CA ASN A 318 17.98 5.51 -10.87
C ASN A 318 16.82 4.86 -10.12
N TYR A 319 15.84 4.43 -10.90
CA TYR A 319 14.76 3.58 -10.42
C TYR A 319 15.08 2.15 -10.76
N GLY A 320 14.60 1.23 -9.95
CA GLY A 320 14.63 -0.16 -10.35
C GLY A 320 13.79 -0.98 -9.44
N ARG A 321 13.95 -2.27 -9.60
CA ARG A 321 13.34 -3.23 -8.69
C ARG A 321 14.33 -3.76 -7.70
N PRO A 322 13.82 -4.42 -6.66
CA PRO A 322 14.65 -5.32 -5.94
C PRO A 322 15.27 -6.45 -6.80
N ALA A 323 16.60 -6.47 -6.97
CA ALA A 323 17.36 -7.28 -7.92
C ALA A 323 17.15 -8.80 -7.87
N ALA A 324 16.46 -9.30 -6.85
CA ALA A 324 15.86 -10.62 -6.81
C ALA A 324 15.32 -11.18 -8.11
N ALA A 325 14.64 -10.29 -8.81
CA ALA A 325 13.52 -10.73 -9.57
C ALA A 325 13.97 -11.08 -10.97
N ALA A 326 14.55 -10.12 -11.69
CA ALA A 326 14.47 -10.03 -13.15
C ALA A 326 14.93 -11.26 -13.95
N SER A 327 15.74 -12.14 -13.36
CA SER A 327 16.36 -13.25 -14.08
C SER A 327 16.02 -14.65 -13.60
N VAL A 328 15.35 -14.77 -12.44
CA VAL A 328 14.65 -15.98 -12.01
C VAL A 328 13.14 -15.87 -12.29
N LEU A 329 12.65 -14.68 -12.67
CA LEU A 329 11.26 -14.44 -13.03
C LEU A 329 10.82 -15.29 -14.21
N GLU A 330 9.66 -15.93 -14.04
CA GLU A 330 8.83 -16.34 -15.18
C GLU A 330 8.39 -15.08 -15.95
N GLU A 331 8.22 -15.20 -17.27
CA GLU A 331 7.80 -14.09 -18.13
C GLU A 331 6.42 -13.56 -17.68
N ARG A 332 6.33 -12.26 -17.34
CA ARG A 332 5.05 -11.63 -17.02
C ARG A 332 4.26 -11.47 -18.32
N THR A 333 2.98 -11.83 -18.25
CA THR A 333 2.10 -11.82 -19.42
C THR A 333 1.77 -10.38 -19.85
N ALA A 334 1.63 -9.47 -18.88
CA ALA A 334 1.38 -8.06 -19.12
C ALA A 334 2.26 -7.20 -18.20
N THR A 335 2.96 -6.21 -18.78
CA THR A 335 3.78 -5.25 -18.04
C THR A 335 3.39 -3.82 -18.41
N MET A 336 3.16 -2.97 -17.41
CA MET A 336 2.86 -1.54 -17.58
C MET A 336 3.67 -0.71 -16.59
N GLN A 337 4.12 0.47 -17.01
CA GLN A 337 4.78 1.44 -16.14
C GLN A 337 4.04 2.78 -16.14
N PHE A 338 3.73 3.33 -14.97
CA PHE A 338 3.06 4.62 -14.81
C PHE A 338 3.97 5.62 -14.09
N MET A 339 4.13 6.80 -14.68
CA MET A 339 4.92 7.89 -14.11
C MET A 339 4.10 9.17 -14.04
N PRO A 340 4.32 10.04 -13.03
CA PRO A 340 3.75 11.38 -13.02
C PRO A 340 4.17 12.15 -14.26
N ALA A 341 3.24 12.90 -14.85
CA ALA A 341 3.49 13.79 -15.98
C ALA A 341 2.71 15.09 -15.81
N VAL A 342 3.05 16.13 -16.59
CA VAL A 342 2.32 17.40 -16.54
C VAL A 342 0.87 17.17 -16.98
N GLY A 343 -0.08 17.40 -16.07
CA GLY A 343 -1.51 17.25 -16.35
C GLY A 343 -2.06 15.82 -16.24
N GLY A 344 -1.27 14.86 -15.74
CA GLY A 344 -1.73 13.49 -15.52
C GLY A 344 -0.57 12.52 -15.32
N TYR A 345 -0.54 11.46 -16.12
CA TYR A 345 0.49 10.43 -16.05
C TYR A 345 0.98 10.05 -17.44
N GLN A 346 2.17 9.50 -17.49
CA GLN A 346 2.73 8.85 -18.67
C GLN A 346 2.74 7.34 -18.44
N LEU A 347 2.23 6.60 -19.44
CA LEU A 347 2.20 5.14 -19.46
C LEU A 347 3.21 4.61 -20.46
N ILE A 348 4.03 3.66 -20.03
CA ILE A 348 4.88 2.86 -20.92
C ILE A 348 4.33 1.44 -20.94
N ALA A 349 3.88 1.02 -22.13
CA ALA A 349 3.34 -0.31 -22.40
C ALA A 349 3.99 -0.86 -23.69
N PRO A 350 5.21 -1.44 -23.61
CA PRO A 350 6.02 -1.80 -24.79
C PRO A 350 5.33 -2.79 -25.74
N ALA A 351 4.40 -3.60 -25.21
CA ALA A 351 3.60 -4.53 -25.99
C ALA A 351 2.57 -3.83 -26.92
N VAL A 352 2.28 -2.56 -26.69
CA VAL A 352 1.26 -1.77 -27.41
C VAL A 352 1.88 -0.64 -28.22
N ALA A 353 2.81 0.12 -27.62
CA ALA A 353 3.45 1.25 -28.26
C ALA A 353 4.94 1.35 -27.87
N ALA A 354 5.77 1.84 -28.80
CA ALA A 354 7.18 2.12 -28.55
C ALA A 354 7.39 3.46 -27.84
N GLU A 355 6.51 4.42 -28.09
CA GLU A 355 6.54 5.73 -27.44
C GLU A 355 5.67 5.73 -26.17
N PRO A 356 5.99 6.55 -25.16
CA PRO A 356 5.14 6.72 -24.00
C PRO A 356 3.76 7.30 -24.37
N ILE A 357 2.72 6.81 -23.70
CA ILE A 357 1.32 7.17 -23.94
C ILE A 357 0.84 8.09 -22.81
N ASP A 358 0.24 9.22 -23.16
CA ASP A 358 -0.35 10.14 -22.16
C ASP A 358 -1.65 9.57 -21.57
N VAL A 359 -1.72 9.60 -20.24
CA VAL A 359 -2.91 9.29 -19.44
C VAL A 359 -3.41 10.60 -18.84
N LEU A 360 -4.41 11.19 -19.50
CA LEU A 360 -5.03 12.48 -19.12
C LEU A 360 -6.06 12.30 -18.00
N VAL A 361 -5.64 11.75 -16.88
CA VAL A 361 -6.40 11.69 -15.63
C VAL A 361 -5.60 12.42 -14.58
N THR A 362 -6.16 13.47 -13.99
CA THR A 362 -5.47 14.24 -12.95
C THR A 362 -5.35 13.41 -11.65
N GLN A 363 -4.42 13.79 -10.77
CA GLN A 363 -4.27 13.16 -9.46
C GLN A 363 -5.59 13.15 -8.67
N ASP A 364 -6.30 14.29 -8.59
CA ASP A 364 -7.60 14.37 -7.92
C ASP A 364 -8.68 13.48 -8.56
N GLN A 365 -8.72 13.40 -9.90
CA GLN A 365 -9.70 12.56 -10.59
C GLN A 365 -9.43 11.08 -10.32
N LEU A 366 -8.16 10.68 -10.31
CA LEU A 366 -7.75 9.33 -9.98
C LEU A 366 -8.03 9.02 -8.51
N ALA A 367 -7.68 9.93 -7.60
CA ALA A 367 -7.94 9.82 -6.17
C ALA A 367 -9.43 9.63 -5.89
N ALA A 368 -10.30 10.45 -6.49
CA ALA A 368 -11.75 10.31 -6.35
C ALA A 368 -12.29 8.96 -6.86
N ARG A 369 -11.68 8.38 -7.91
CA ARG A 369 -12.08 7.06 -8.42
C ARG A 369 -11.59 5.93 -7.52
N ILE A 370 -10.37 6.01 -7.01
CA ILE A 370 -9.84 5.08 -6.01
C ILE A 370 -10.71 5.13 -4.75
N GLN A 371 -11.05 6.35 -4.28
CA GLN A 371 -11.92 6.53 -3.12
C GLN A 371 -13.30 5.89 -3.34
N SER A 372 -13.89 6.02 -4.54
CA SER A 372 -15.18 5.35 -4.83
C SER A 372 -15.09 3.82 -4.71
N VAL A 373 -13.96 3.21 -5.09
CA VAL A 373 -13.72 1.78 -4.89
C VAL A 373 -13.56 1.45 -3.39
N ARG A 374 -12.83 2.28 -2.64
CA ARG A 374 -12.65 2.11 -1.20
C ARG A 374 -13.96 2.27 -0.42
N ASP A 375 -14.79 3.24 -0.78
CA ASP A 375 -16.11 3.45 -0.19
C ASP A 375 -17.03 2.25 -0.44
N ALA A 376 -16.94 1.65 -1.63
CA ALA A 376 -17.66 0.41 -1.94
C ALA A 376 -17.18 -0.77 -1.09
N LEU A 377 -15.86 -0.92 -0.90
CA LEU A 377 -15.32 -1.92 0.03
C LEU A 377 -15.75 -1.65 1.46
N LEU A 378 -15.67 -0.40 1.92
CA LEU A 378 -16.08 0.03 3.25
C LEU A 378 -17.54 -0.31 3.50
N GLY A 379 -18.42 -0.01 2.54
CA GLY A 379 -19.83 -0.37 2.61
C GLY A 379 -20.08 -1.87 2.73
N VAL A 380 -19.22 -2.72 2.15
CA VAL A 380 -19.29 -4.18 2.30
C VAL A 380 -18.79 -4.61 3.68
N VAL A 381 -17.63 -4.12 4.13
CA VAL A 381 -17.04 -4.56 5.42
C VAL A 381 -17.77 -4.01 6.62
N SER A 382 -18.49 -2.89 6.50
CA SER A 382 -19.27 -2.32 7.61
C SER A 382 -20.58 -3.05 7.88
N ASP A 383 -20.98 -4.02 7.05
CA ASP A 383 -22.12 -4.89 7.35
C ASP A 383 -21.73 -5.90 8.44
N PRO A 384 -22.40 -5.92 9.61
CA PRO A 384 -22.11 -6.87 10.68
C PRO A 384 -22.22 -8.34 10.26
N ALA A 385 -23.05 -8.66 9.25
CA ALA A 385 -23.12 -10.01 8.70
C ALA A 385 -21.81 -10.43 8.02
N VAL A 386 -21.03 -9.47 7.55
CA VAL A 386 -19.73 -9.65 6.90
C VAL A 386 -18.57 -9.45 7.89
N SER A 387 -18.61 -8.43 8.75
CA SER A 387 -17.48 -8.13 9.64
C SER A 387 -17.30 -9.16 10.77
N LEU A 388 -18.39 -9.74 11.26
CA LEU A 388 -18.36 -10.65 12.41
C LEU A 388 -18.27 -12.12 12.02
N ASN A 389 -18.38 -12.46 10.73
CA ASN A 389 -18.42 -13.85 10.25
C ASN A 389 -17.41 -14.10 9.15
N LEU A 390 -16.76 -15.27 9.20
CA LEU A 390 -15.94 -15.74 8.10
C LEU A 390 -16.82 -16.22 6.94
N ASP A 391 -17.76 -17.11 7.24
CA ASP A 391 -18.78 -17.61 6.32
C ASP A 391 -19.91 -16.59 6.15
N ILE A 392 -20.09 -16.06 4.94
CA ILE A 392 -21.18 -15.13 4.63
C ILE A 392 -22.24 -15.80 3.77
N ALA A 393 -23.48 -15.30 3.86
CA ALA A 393 -24.56 -15.77 2.99
C ALA A 393 -24.20 -15.52 1.52
N LYS A 394 -24.48 -16.48 0.65
CA LYS A 394 -24.13 -16.39 -0.77
C LYS A 394 -24.69 -15.11 -1.41
N GLU A 395 -25.92 -14.74 -1.06
CA GLU A 395 -26.58 -13.54 -1.58
C GLU A 395 -25.84 -12.26 -1.18
N LEU A 396 -25.28 -12.20 0.03
CA LEU A 396 -24.47 -11.07 0.49
C LEU A 396 -23.11 -11.03 -0.23
N GLY A 397 -22.46 -12.19 -0.39
CA GLY A 397 -21.23 -12.28 -1.18
C GLY A 397 -21.43 -11.85 -2.64
N ASP A 398 -22.51 -12.31 -3.26
CA ASP A 398 -22.87 -11.94 -4.63
C ASP A 398 -23.16 -10.43 -4.75
N GLN A 399 -23.86 -9.85 -3.76
CA GLN A 399 -24.15 -8.42 -3.71
C GLN A 399 -22.87 -7.59 -3.52
N ALA A 400 -22.01 -7.99 -2.59
CA ALA A 400 -20.74 -7.33 -2.34
C ALA A 400 -19.90 -7.27 -3.62
N LEU A 401 -19.72 -8.41 -4.29
CA LEU A 401 -18.97 -8.47 -5.53
C LEU A 401 -19.64 -7.70 -6.67
N SER A 402 -20.97 -7.64 -6.74
CA SER A 402 -21.66 -6.81 -7.73
C SER A 402 -21.33 -5.34 -7.56
N THR A 403 -21.31 -4.85 -6.32
CA THR A 403 -20.92 -3.47 -6.00
C THR A 403 -19.47 -3.22 -6.37
N LEU A 404 -18.56 -4.12 -5.99
CA LEU A 404 -17.13 -4.01 -6.29
C LEU A 404 -16.84 -4.07 -7.79
N ALA A 405 -17.55 -4.91 -8.53
CA ALA A 405 -17.37 -5.05 -9.98
C ALA A 405 -17.77 -3.77 -10.71
N PHE A 406 -18.83 -3.11 -10.24
CA PHE A 406 -19.28 -1.84 -10.81
C PHE A 406 -18.24 -0.74 -10.63
N GLU A 407 -17.74 -0.54 -9.40
CA GLU A 407 -16.73 0.49 -9.14
C GLU A 407 -15.36 0.14 -9.76
N GLY A 408 -14.97 -1.14 -9.75
CA GLY A 408 -13.78 -1.63 -10.45
C GLY A 408 -13.84 -1.43 -11.97
N PHE A 409 -15.02 -1.60 -12.58
CA PHE A 409 -15.24 -1.30 -13.99
C PHE A 409 -15.17 0.20 -14.27
N ARG A 410 -15.77 1.03 -13.41
CA ARG A 410 -15.70 2.50 -13.54
C ARG A 410 -14.27 3.01 -13.41
N LEU A 411 -13.46 2.43 -12.53
CA LEU A 411 -12.04 2.72 -12.40
C LEU A 411 -11.28 2.36 -13.69
N PHE A 412 -11.51 1.15 -14.24
CA PHE A 412 -10.95 0.76 -15.54
C PHE A 412 -11.33 1.74 -16.65
N GLN A 413 -12.61 2.13 -16.72
CA GLN A 413 -13.07 3.10 -17.71
C GLN A 413 -12.42 4.46 -17.53
N ALA A 414 -12.25 4.95 -16.30
CA ALA A 414 -11.65 6.24 -16.02
C ALA A 414 -10.22 6.32 -16.58
N ILE A 415 -9.44 5.24 -16.44
CA ILE A 415 -8.04 5.17 -16.88
C ILE A 415 -7.95 4.94 -18.40
N PHE A 416 -8.58 3.88 -18.93
CA PHE A 416 -8.31 3.41 -20.29
C PHE A 416 -9.37 3.77 -21.33
N ALA A 417 -10.60 4.07 -20.89
CA ALA A 417 -11.74 4.28 -21.79
C ALA A 417 -12.43 5.64 -21.59
N GLY A 418 -11.80 6.56 -20.86
CA GLY A 418 -12.38 7.85 -20.52
C GLY A 418 -12.66 8.72 -21.76
N PRO A 419 -13.45 9.79 -21.62
CA PRO A 419 -13.70 10.72 -22.72
C PRO A 419 -12.42 11.31 -23.31
N GLN A 420 -11.41 11.55 -22.46
CA GLN A 420 -10.12 12.12 -22.83
C GLN A 420 -9.07 11.07 -23.26
N ALA A 421 -9.38 9.77 -23.20
CA ALA A 421 -8.42 8.74 -23.56
C ALA A 421 -8.07 8.78 -25.07
N GLY A 422 -6.78 8.83 -25.40
CA GLY A 422 -6.30 8.72 -26.77
C GLY A 422 -6.60 7.36 -27.40
N ALA A 423 -6.43 7.23 -28.72
CA ALA A 423 -6.62 5.95 -29.42
C ALA A 423 -5.64 4.87 -28.92
N GLU A 424 -4.40 5.25 -28.63
CA GLU A 424 -3.36 4.36 -28.09
C GLU A 424 -3.70 3.89 -26.68
N LEU A 425 -4.13 4.81 -25.80
CA LEU A 425 -4.55 4.44 -24.44
C LEU A 425 -5.75 3.48 -24.43
N ARG A 426 -6.73 3.69 -25.33
CA ARG A 426 -7.84 2.74 -25.51
C ARG A 426 -7.35 1.39 -26.04
N SER A 427 -6.32 1.39 -26.88
CA SER A 427 -5.70 0.17 -27.39
C SER A 427 -4.99 -0.59 -26.27
N VAL A 428 -4.37 0.09 -25.29
CA VAL A 428 -3.86 -0.56 -24.07
C VAL A 428 -5.00 -1.23 -23.30
N GLY A 429 -6.13 -0.54 -23.09
CA GLY A 429 -7.28 -1.14 -22.40
C GLY A 429 -7.86 -2.36 -23.13
N ALA A 430 -7.81 -2.40 -24.46
CA ALA A 430 -8.20 -3.56 -25.25
C ALA A 430 -7.18 -4.70 -25.13
N TRP A 431 -5.89 -4.38 -25.28
CA TRP A 431 -4.77 -5.30 -25.12
C TRP A 431 -4.77 -5.95 -23.73
N LEU A 432 -5.00 -5.19 -22.66
CA LEU A 432 -5.03 -5.72 -21.30
C LEU A 432 -6.15 -6.76 -21.13
N ARG A 433 -7.34 -6.47 -21.67
CA ARG A 433 -8.48 -7.42 -21.67
C ARG A 433 -8.19 -8.68 -22.48
N GLU A 434 -7.57 -8.55 -23.64
CA GLU A 434 -7.20 -9.70 -24.49
C GLU A 434 -6.11 -10.55 -23.83
N THR A 435 -5.05 -9.92 -23.33
CA THR A 435 -3.89 -10.57 -22.71
C THR A 435 -4.27 -11.30 -21.43
N LEU A 436 -5.20 -10.73 -20.66
CA LEU A 436 -5.74 -11.33 -19.43
C LEU A 436 -7.03 -12.14 -19.67
N SER A 437 -7.34 -12.52 -20.92
CA SER A 437 -8.51 -13.36 -21.21
C SER A 437 -8.29 -14.85 -21.02
N GLY A 438 -7.04 -15.30 -20.86
CA GLY A 438 -6.64 -16.70 -20.67
C GLY A 438 -6.81 -17.22 -19.23
N ASP A 439 -6.17 -18.36 -18.92
CA ASP A 439 -6.10 -18.88 -17.55
C ASP A 439 -5.23 -17.98 -16.64
N VAL A 440 -4.71 -18.49 -15.52
CA VAL A 440 -3.85 -17.71 -14.62
C VAL A 440 -2.66 -17.12 -15.39
N THR A 441 -2.50 -15.81 -15.31
CA THR A 441 -1.42 -15.03 -15.90
C THR A 441 -0.89 -14.03 -14.86
N THR A 442 0.18 -13.33 -15.19
CA THR A 442 0.79 -12.33 -14.31
C THR A 442 0.72 -10.95 -14.92
N LEU A 443 0.17 -10.00 -14.15
CA LEU A 443 0.18 -8.57 -14.45
C LEU A 443 1.21 -7.88 -13.57
N GLN A 444 2.22 -7.26 -14.18
CA GLN A 444 3.17 -6.38 -13.52
C GLN A 444 2.81 -4.92 -13.77
N VAL A 445 2.63 -4.17 -12.68
CA VAL A 445 2.44 -2.73 -12.71
C VAL A 445 3.51 -2.07 -11.88
N VAL A 446 4.35 -1.28 -12.55
CA VAL A 446 5.36 -0.45 -11.91
C VAL A 446 4.85 0.98 -11.89
N SER A 447 4.82 1.64 -10.74
CA SER A 447 4.21 2.96 -10.66
C SER A 447 4.84 3.89 -9.64
N SER A 448 4.94 5.16 -9.99
CA SER A 448 5.13 6.27 -9.05
C SER A 448 3.86 7.13 -9.03
N GLY A 449 3.34 7.46 -7.83
CA GLY A 449 2.17 8.33 -7.69
C GLY A 449 0.87 7.79 -8.29
N PHE A 450 0.78 6.50 -8.65
CA PHE A 450 -0.38 5.89 -9.33
C PHE A 450 -0.88 4.63 -8.58
N PRO A 451 -1.39 4.77 -7.35
CA PRO A 451 -1.76 3.64 -6.47
C PRO A 451 -3.13 3.05 -6.79
N VAL A 452 -3.29 2.52 -8.00
CA VAL A 452 -4.55 1.88 -8.41
C VAL A 452 -4.70 0.51 -7.75
N PRO A 453 -5.85 0.18 -7.14
CA PRO A 453 -6.10 -1.15 -6.59
C PRO A 453 -6.37 -2.16 -7.71
N TRP A 454 -5.32 -2.57 -8.42
CA TRP A 454 -5.40 -3.40 -9.63
C TRP A 454 -6.17 -4.71 -9.43
N ALA A 455 -6.09 -5.30 -8.23
CA ALA A 455 -6.83 -6.52 -7.89
C ALA A 455 -8.36 -6.36 -8.01
N LEU A 456 -8.88 -5.15 -7.74
CA LEU A 456 -10.31 -4.81 -7.79
C LEU A 456 -10.79 -4.36 -9.17
N MET A 457 -9.88 -4.19 -10.14
CA MET A 457 -10.31 -3.80 -11.49
C MET A 457 -11.11 -4.91 -12.15
N TYR A 458 -12.23 -4.53 -12.76
CA TYR A 458 -13.17 -5.46 -13.40
C TYR A 458 -13.10 -5.34 -14.93
N LEU A 459 -12.57 -6.36 -15.57
CA LEU A 459 -12.24 -6.40 -17.00
C LEU A 459 -13.39 -6.94 -17.84
N THR A 460 -14.22 -6.03 -18.35
CA THR A 460 -15.22 -6.34 -19.38
C THR A 460 -15.28 -5.22 -20.42
N GLU A 461 -15.73 -5.52 -21.64
CA GLU A 461 -15.99 -4.48 -22.64
C GLU A 461 -17.19 -3.62 -22.25
N ARG A 462 -18.23 -4.26 -21.70
CA ARG A 462 -19.46 -3.61 -21.24
C ARG A 462 -19.84 -4.19 -19.90
N PHE A 463 -20.16 -3.32 -18.97
CA PHE A 463 -20.69 -3.76 -17.70
C PHE A 463 -22.04 -4.42 -17.90
N ASP A 464 -22.15 -5.65 -17.42
CA ASP A 464 -23.41 -6.37 -17.31
C ASP A 464 -23.50 -6.88 -15.87
N ALA A 465 -24.59 -6.52 -15.20
CA ALA A 465 -24.84 -6.97 -13.83
C ALA A 465 -25.28 -8.45 -13.80
N THR A 466 -25.60 -9.08 -14.94
CA THR A 466 -26.09 -10.47 -14.97
C THR A 466 -25.85 -11.17 -16.33
N PRO A 467 -25.07 -12.27 -16.39
CA PRO A 467 -24.38 -12.94 -15.29
C PRO A 467 -23.06 -12.23 -14.96
N LEU A 468 -22.88 -11.90 -13.69
CA LEU A 468 -21.61 -11.39 -13.21
C LEU A 468 -20.67 -12.58 -12.97
N THR A 469 -19.45 -12.51 -13.51
CA THR A 469 -18.41 -13.51 -13.26
C THR A 469 -17.26 -12.89 -12.48
N TRP A 470 -16.77 -13.62 -11.48
CA TRP A 470 -15.64 -13.23 -10.66
C TRP A 470 -14.33 -13.28 -11.45
N ASP A 471 -14.29 -14.08 -12.52
CA ASP A 471 -13.15 -14.23 -13.41
C ASP A 471 -12.79 -12.92 -14.14
N ASN A 472 -13.64 -11.90 -14.09
CA ASN A 472 -13.35 -10.59 -14.65
C ASN A 472 -12.60 -9.68 -13.65
N PHE A 473 -12.55 -10.00 -12.36
CA PHE A 473 -11.65 -9.30 -11.44
C PHE A 473 -10.22 -9.75 -11.69
N ILE A 474 -9.30 -8.81 -11.91
CA ILE A 474 -7.89 -9.16 -12.14
C ILE A 474 -7.36 -9.96 -10.94
N GLY A 475 -7.64 -9.53 -9.72
CA GLY A 475 -7.12 -10.17 -8.50
C GLY A 475 -7.70 -11.55 -8.19
N MET A 476 -8.84 -11.93 -8.79
CA MET A 476 -9.45 -13.26 -8.63
C MET A 476 -9.01 -14.24 -9.72
N ARG A 477 -8.48 -13.73 -10.84
CA ARG A 477 -8.08 -14.57 -11.97
C ARG A 477 -6.58 -14.65 -12.19
N HIS A 478 -5.85 -13.60 -11.85
CA HIS A 478 -4.45 -13.40 -12.21
C HIS A 478 -3.62 -12.98 -11.00
N VAL A 479 -2.32 -13.24 -11.09
CA VAL A 479 -1.33 -12.73 -10.14
C VAL A 479 -1.09 -11.26 -10.46
N VAL A 480 -1.21 -10.41 -9.45
CA VAL A 480 -1.01 -8.95 -9.57
C VAL A 480 0.24 -8.56 -8.80
N GLU A 481 1.26 -8.14 -9.53
CA GLU A 481 2.52 -7.64 -9.01
C GLU A 481 2.50 -6.10 -9.08
N GLN A 482 2.38 -5.43 -7.94
CA GLN A 482 2.47 -3.97 -7.86
C GLN A 482 3.82 -3.58 -7.29
N ILE A 483 4.58 -2.80 -8.04
CA ILE A 483 5.92 -2.36 -7.66
C ILE A 483 5.90 -0.83 -7.59
N PRO A 484 5.91 -0.26 -6.37
CA PRO A 484 6.17 1.16 -6.22
C PRO A 484 7.55 1.49 -6.77
N MET A 485 7.61 2.45 -7.68
CA MET A 485 8.86 2.94 -8.24
C MET A 485 9.60 3.72 -7.15
N ALA A 486 10.69 3.17 -6.66
CA ALA A 486 11.55 3.79 -5.65
C ALA A 486 12.94 4.05 -6.23
N GLU A 487 13.56 5.15 -5.79
CA GLU A 487 14.97 5.41 -6.11
C GLU A 487 15.84 4.37 -5.38
N ILE A 488 16.72 3.72 -6.12
CA ILE A 488 17.58 2.66 -5.57
C ILE A 488 18.98 3.20 -5.35
N ALA A 489 19.33 3.41 -4.08
CA ALA A 489 20.68 3.74 -3.63
C ALA A 489 21.54 2.51 -3.26
N ALA A 490 20.92 1.33 -3.06
CA ALA A 490 21.58 0.12 -2.58
C ALA A 490 21.18 -1.13 -3.37
N VAL A 491 22.03 -2.17 -3.31
CA VAL A 491 21.71 -3.48 -3.90
C VAL A 491 20.44 -4.02 -3.27
N PRO A 492 19.44 -4.38 -4.06
CA PRO A 492 18.22 -4.84 -3.45
C PRO A 492 18.16 -6.35 -3.19
N PRO A 493 17.18 -6.81 -2.39
CA PRO A 493 17.20 -8.17 -1.86
C PRO A 493 16.66 -9.24 -2.81
N ALA A 494 17.11 -10.52 -2.66
CA ALA A 494 16.77 -11.69 -3.53
C ALA A 494 15.42 -12.38 -3.20
N PRO A 495 14.55 -12.85 -4.13
CA PRO A 495 13.11 -13.05 -3.84
C PRO A 495 12.88 -14.14 -2.79
N THR A 496 13.85 -15.03 -2.67
CA THR A 496 13.95 -16.03 -1.63
C THR A 496 14.17 -15.42 -0.23
N ILE A 497 13.26 -15.75 0.68
CA ILE A 497 13.43 -15.60 2.12
C ILE A 497 14.08 -16.89 2.64
N ALA A 498 15.38 -16.83 2.96
CA ALA A 498 16.09 -18.00 3.46
C ALA A 498 15.51 -18.48 4.79
N SER A 499 15.17 -19.77 4.91
CA SER A 499 14.72 -20.36 6.19
C SER A 499 15.86 -20.99 7.01
N THR A 500 17.07 -21.07 6.46
CA THR A 500 18.26 -21.62 7.13
C THR A 500 19.27 -20.52 7.50
N PRO A 501 19.96 -20.61 8.67
CA PRO A 501 19.81 -21.65 9.69
C PRO A 501 18.46 -21.60 10.42
N GLU A 502 17.79 -20.45 10.41
CA GLU A 502 16.43 -20.27 10.92
C GLU A 502 15.66 -19.18 10.15
N LEU A 503 14.33 -19.24 10.21
CA LEU A 503 13.43 -18.17 9.76
C LEU A 503 13.03 -17.30 10.96
N SER A 504 13.60 -16.10 11.05
CA SER A 504 13.25 -15.11 12.08
C SER A 504 11.96 -14.38 11.72
N VAL A 505 10.97 -14.45 12.60
CA VAL A 505 9.67 -13.80 12.44
C VAL A 505 9.41 -12.93 13.66
N ARG A 506 9.14 -11.64 13.42
CA ARG A 506 8.67 -10.74 14.46
C ARG A 506 7.18 -10.48 14.28
N VAL A 507 6.43 -10.61 15.36
CA VAL A 507 4.99 -10.30 15.41
C VAL A 507 4.75 -9.17 16.40
N LEU A 508 4.03 -8.12 16.00
CA LEU A 508 3.56 -7.07 16.90
C LEU A 508 2.05 -7.15 16.97
N LEU A 509 1.54 -7.40 18.18
CA LEU A 509 0.12 -7.66 18.41
C LEU A 509 -0.46 -6.57 19.33
N ASN A 510 -1.53 -5.91 18.90
CA ASN A 510 -2.30 -5.02 19.77
C ASN A 510 -3.29 -5.83 20.60
N GLU A 511 -2.97 -6.05 21.87
CA GLU A 511 -3.77 -6.84 22.82
C GLU A 511 -5.15 -6.24 23.10
N GLY A 512 -5.35 -4.95 22.80
CA GLY A 512 -6.62 -4.27 22.94
C GLY A 512 -7.67 -4.71 21.91
N ILE A 513 -7.28 -5.38 20.82
CA ILE A 513 -8.21 -5.83 19.77
C ILE A 513 -9.15 -6.92 20.30
N ASP A 514 -8.67 -7.86 21.12
CA ASP A 514 -9.52 -8.94 21.66
C ASP A 514 -10.63 -8.41 22.58
N ALA A 515 -10.40 -7.28 23.24
CA ALA A 515 -11.42 -6.65 24.08
C ALA A 515 -12.55 -6.00 23.25
N GLN A 516 -12.31 -5.75 21.96
CA GLN A 516 -13.22 -5.08 21.05
C GLN A 516 -13.96 -6.05 20.14
N MET A 517 -13.63 -7.36 20.15
CA MET A 517 -14.13 -8.32 19.16
C MET A 517 -14.49 -9.67 19.79
N PRO A 518 -15.60 -10.33 19.42
CA PRO A 518 -16.02 -11.58 20.05
C PRO A 518 -15.15 -12.76 19.59
N SER A 519 -14.51 -12.62 18.44
CA SER A 519 -13.65 -13.64 17.81
C SER A 519 -12.30 -13.80 18.48
N HIS A 520 -11.87 -12.85 19.33
CA HIS A 520 -10.55 -12.84 19.98
C HIS A 520 -9.41 -13.17 18.98
N PRO A 521 -9.26 -12.38 17.91
CA PRO A 521 -8.33 -12.69 16.83
C PRO A 521 -6.86 -12.68 17.27
N ILE A 522 -6.47 -11.90 18.29
CA ILE A 522 -5.11 -11.83 18.80
C ILE A 522 -4.74 -13.09 19.57
N ALA A 523 -5.62 -13.58 20.44
CA ALA A 523 -5.43 -14.87 21.10
C ALA A 523 -5.23 -16.00 20.08
N THR A 524 -6.05 -16.03 19.02
CA THR A 524 -5.96 -17.02 17.94
C THR A 524 -4.63 -16.92 17.20
N GLN A 525 -4.14 -15.72 16.93
CA GLN A 525 -2.84 -15.51 16.30
C GLN A 525 -1.68 -15.95 17.19
N ARG A 526 -1.72 -15.62 18.48
CA ARG A 526 -0.67 -16.04 19.42
C ARG A 526 -0.58 -17.57 19.52
N GLU A 527 -1.73 -18.25 19.48
CA GLU A 527 -1.78 -19.71 19.38
C GLU A 527 -1.18 -20.20 18.05
N TYR A 528 -1.56 -19.60 16.92
CA TYR A 528 -1.03 -19.95 15.60
C TYR A 528 0.50 -19.87 15.51
N TRP A 529 1.11 -18.80 16.05
CA TRP A 529 2.56 -18.63 16.02
C TRP A 529 3.30 -19.60 16.94
N THR A 530 2.62 -20.17 17.94
CA THR A 530 3.21 -21.13 18.87
C THR A 530 3.50 -22.45 18.15
N GLY A 531 4.78 -22.83 18.08
CA GLY A 531 5.20 -24.10 17.49
C GLY A 531 5.33 -24.11 15.96
N ARG A 532 5.32 -22.94 15.30
CA ARG A 532 5.42 -22.80 13.83
C ARG A 532 6.81 -23.09 13.23
N GLY A 533 7.77 -23.53 14.04
CA GLY A 533 9.13 -23.83 13.57
C GLY A 533 9.93 -22.61 13.13
N VAL A 534 9.54 -21.42 13.60
CA VAL A 534 10.22 -20.14 13.33
C VAL A 534 10.90 -19.61 14.59
N ALA A 535 11.93 -18.79 14.42
CA ALA A 535 12.51 -18.01 15.51
C ALA A 535 11.62 -16.79 15.77
N LEU A 536 10.59 -17.00 16.61
CA LEU A 536 9.55 -16.02 16.90
C LEU A 536 10.01 -14.98 17.92
N THR A 537 9.81 -13.70 17.60
CA THR A 537 9.86 -12.60 18.59
C THR A 537 8.52 -11.89 18.62
N GLU A 538 7.87 -11.86 19.79
CA GLU A 538 6.62 -11.11 19.99
C GLU A 538 6.90 -9.74 20.62
N GLY A 539 6.19 -8.72 20.14
CA GLY A 539 6.14 -7.38 20.70
C GLY A 539 4.70 -6.87 20.80
N THR A 540 4.48 -5.84 21.61
CA THR A 540 3.14 -5.25 21.83
C THR A 540 3.17 -3.73 21.86
N LYS A 541 4.35 -3.11 21.90
CA LYS A 541 4.53 -1.66 22.13
C LYS A 541 5.20 -0.96 20.96
N VAL A 542 5.06 0.36 20.90
CA VAL A 542 5.75 1.21 19.91
C VAL A 542 7.27 1.05 19.97
N ASP A 543 7.85 0.90 21.16
CA ASP A 543 9.29 0.67 21.29
C ASP A 543 9.73 -0.68 20.67
N ASP A 544 8.88 -1.70 20.66
CA ASP A 544 9.19 -2.97 19.98
C ASP A 544 9.28 -2.77 18.46
N LEU A 545 8.51 -1.82 17.90
CA LEU A 545 8.63 -1.42 16.49
C LEU A 545 9.88 -0.55 16.28
N VAL A 546 9.90 0.64 16.86
CA VAL A 546 10.86 1.71 16.54
C VAL A 546 12.26 1.38 17.05
N ARG A 547 12.39 0.76 18.23
CA ARG A 547 13.68 0.50 18.88
C ARG A 547 14.12 -0.95 18.78
N SER A 548 13.42 -1.78 18.00
CA SER A 548 13.89 -3.14 17.75
C SER A 548 13.66 -3.60 16.32
N ALA A 549 12.41 -3.65 15.85
CA ALA A 549 12.07 -4.14 14.52
C ALA A 549 12.64 -3.28 13.38
N LEU A 550 12.75 -1.97 13.63
CA LEU A 550 13.12 -0.96 12.64
C LEU A 550 14.59 -0.50 12.72
N LEU A 551 15.41 -1.14 13.55
CA LEU A 551 16.82 -0.80 13.67
C LEU A 551 17.66 -1.47 12.56
N PRO A 552 18.80 -0.89 12.16
CA PRO A 552 19.75 -1.54 11.25
C PRO A 552 20.29 -2.88 11.76
N ALA A 553 20.25 -3.12 13.08
CA ALA A 553 20.64 -4.40 13.67
C ALA A 553 19.54 -5.48 13.64
N ALA A 554 18.34 -5.14 13.16
CA ALA A 554 17.24 -6.10 13.06
C ALA A 554 17.57 -7.20 12.06
N THR A 555 17.28 -8.44 12.45
CA THR A 555 17.56 -9.65 11.65
C THR A 555 16.28 -10.38 11.25
N ASP A 556 15.12 -9.78 11.53
CA ASP A 556 13.81 -10.36 11.24
C ASP A 556 13.59 -10.42 9.73
N LYS A 557 13.21 -11.59 9.23
CA LYS A 557 12.95 -11.85 7.80
C LYS A 557 11.48 -11.65 7.44
N VAL A 558 10.60 -11.70 8.44
CA VAL A 558 9.18 -11.38 8.35
C VAL A 558 8.84 -10.47 9.52
N LEU A 559 8.15 -9.37 9.22
CA LEU A 559 7.57 -8.47 10.20
C LEU A 559 6.05 -8.47 10.02
N TYR A 560 5.33 -9.04 10.99
CA TYR A 560 3.87 -9.08 11.00
C TYR A 560 3.33 -8.09 12.04
N LEU A 561 2.52 -7.14 11.59
CA LEU A 561 1.84 -6.15 12.43
C LEU A 561 0.36 -6.49 12.44
N PHE A 562 -0.21 -6.76 13.61
CA PHE A 562 -1.65 -6.90 13.81
C PHE A 562 -2.12 -5.86 14.83
N CYS A 563 -2.56 -4.73 14.31
CA CYS A 563 -2.80 -3.52 15.09
C CYS A 563 -3.91 -2.67 14.46
N HIS A 564 -4.14 -1.48 15.02
CA HIS A 564 -4.97 -0.48 14.36
C HIS A 564 -4.06 0.49 13.57
N ALA A 565 -4.63 1.08 12.53
CA ALA A 565 -4.02 2.17 11.80
C ALA A 565 -5.09 3.19 11.44
N VAL A 566 -4.66 4.44 11.34
CA VAL A 566 -5.49 5.57 10.93
C VAL A 566 -4.73 6.30 9.83
N ALA A 567 -5.32 6.35 8.63
CA ALA A 567 -4.80 7.18 7.55
C ALA A 567 -5.28 8.61 7.74
N SER A 568 -4.38 9.58 7.56
CA SER A 568 -4.74 10.99 7.55
C SER A 568 -5.14 11.42 6.12
N PRO A 569 -6.32 12.02 5.92
CA PRO A 569 -6.79 12.45 4.61
C PRO A 569 -6.13 13.76 4.13
N THR A 570 -5.42 14.47 5.01
CA THR A 570 -4.86 15.81 4.74
C THR A 570 -3.35 15.86 4.75
N ASP A 571 -2.70 14.98 5.52
CA ASP A 571 -1.24 14.93 5.61
C ASP A 571 -0.81 13.50 5.99
N SER A 572 -0.11 12.83 5.09
CA SER A 572 0.39 11.47 5.32
C SER A 572 1.23 11.36 6.59
N ASP A 573 1.96 12.41 6.97
CA ASP A 573 2.81 12.43 8.17
C ASP A 573 2.03 12.19 9.48
N ASP A 574 0.74 12.53 9.50
CA ASP A 574 -0.17 12.33 10.64
C ASP A 574 -0.78 10.93 10.68
N SER A 575 -0.62 10.14 9.61
CA SER A 575 -1.07 8.73 9.61
C SER A 575 -0.27 7.94 10.64
N HIS A 576 -0.94 7.09 11.42
CA HIS A 576 -0.31 6.45 12.57
C HIS A 576 -0.77 5.01 12.81
N LEU A 577 0.12 4.22 13.41
CA LEU A 577 -0.17 2.88 13.91
C LEU A 577 -0.46 2.95 15.41
N ILE A 578 -1.48 2.23 15.89
CA ILE A 578 -1.83 2.15 17.30
C ILE A 578 -1.61 0.73 17.82
N LEU A 579 -0.71 0.60 18.79
CA LEU A 579 -0.33 -0.64 19.46
C LEU A 579 -0.94 -0.75 20.86
N SER A 580 -0.57 -1.79 21.62
CA SER A 580 -1.19 -2.10 22.91
C SER A 580 -1.13 -0.93 23.89
N GLY A 581 -2.18 -0.78 24.68
CA GLY A 581 -2.31 0.34 25.62
C GLY A 581 -2.59 1.68 24.96
N GLY A 582 -3.04 1.68 23.69
CA GLY A 582 -3.36 2.91 22.95
C GLY A 582 -2.13 3.67 22.45
N GLN A 583 -0.93 3.09 22.55
CA GLN A 583 0.29 3.78 22.13
C GLN A 583 0.30 3.97 20.61
N SER A 584 0.37 5.22 20.15
CA SER A 584 0.42 5.55 18.73
C SER A 584 1.80 6.01 18.27
N VAL A 585 2.14 5.71 17.02
CA VAL A 585 3.31 6.24 16.33
C VAL A 585 2.96 6.72 14.93
N THR A 586 3.26 7.99 14.65
CA THR A 586 2.98 8.64 13.35
C THR A 586 4.07 8.35 12.32
N LEU A 587 3.76 8.50 11.03
CA LEU A 587 4.76 8.44 9.97
C LEU A 587 5.84 9.52 10.16
N ALA A 588 5.49 10.73 10.59
CA ALA A 588 6.46 11.76 10.96
C ALA A 588 7.44 11.28 12.05
N GLN A 589 6.94 10.61 13.08
CA GLN A 589 7.79 10.04 14.14
C GLN A 589 8.66 8.90 13.61
N LEU A 590 8.12 8.02 12.77
CA LEU A 590 8.89 6.94 12.14
C LEU A 590 10.03 7.49 11.28
N SER A 591 9.78 8.54 10.49
CA SER A 591 10.80 9.21 9.68
C SER A 591 11.92 9.83 10.52
N VAL A 592 11.64 10.26 11.76
CA VAL A 592 12.64 10.85 12.66
C VAL A 592 13.39 9.80 13.48
N TYR A 593 12.69 8.81 14.03
CA TYR A 593 13.26 7.87 15.01
C TYR A 593 13.68 6.53 14.42
N ALA A 594 13.22 6.23 13.21
CA ALA A 594 13.62 5.08 12.41
C ALA A 594 13.79 5.52 10.94
N PRO A 595 14.71 6.45 10.65
CA PRO A 595 14.88 7.08 9.34
C PRO A 595 15.13 6.04 8.23
N ILE A 596 14.80 6.39 6.99
CA ILE A 596 14.94 5.48 5.83
C ILE A 596 16.40 5.22 5.48
N GLU A 597 17.29 6.15 5.84
CA GLU A 597 18.75 6.03 5.71
C GLU A 597 19.30 4.88 6.57
N ASP A 598 18.61 4.57 7.67
CA ASP A 598 18.86 3.40 8.51
C ASP A 598 18.14 2.17 7.92
N ALA A 599 18.63 1.73 6.76
CA ALA A 599 18.03 0.64 6.00
C ALA A 599 18.04 -0.71 6.76
N LEU A 600 17.04 -1.55 6.50
CA LEU A 600 16.87 -2.89 7.08
C LEU A 600 17.68 -3.92 6.28
N PRO A 601 18.82 -4.42 6.80
CA PRO A 601 19.70 -5.30 6.02
C PRO A 601 19.12 -6.71 5.84
N ALA A 602 18.17 -7.13 6.67
CA ALA A 602 17.48 -8.41 6.55
C ALA A 602 16.37 -8.39 5.49
N HIS A 603 15.98 -7.21 5.00
CA HIS A 603 14.97 -7.01 3.99
C HIS A 603 13.66 -7.77 4.26
N PRO A 604 13.00 -7.50 5.39
CA PRO A 604 11.83 -8.26 5.81
C PRO A 604 10.70 -8.16 4.78
N LEU A 605 9.92 -9.24 4.66
CA LEU A 605 8.56 -9.13 4.16
C LEU A 605 7.70 -8.53 5.28
N VAL A 606 7.09 -7.37 5.02
CA VAL A 606 6.23 -6.68 5.99
C VAL A 606 4.77 -7.02 5.67
N PHE A 607 4.05 -7.52 6.66
CA PHE A 607 2.62 -7.83 6.56
C PHE A 607 1.88 -7.00 7.59
N ILE A 608 0.96 -6.12 7.16
CA ILE A 608 0.24 -5.20 8.03
C ILE A 608 -1.26 -5.50 8.02
N ASN A 609 -1.72 -6.24 9.02
CA ASN A 609 -3.14 -6.35 9.39
C ASN A 609 -3.54 -5.15 10.25
N ALA A 610 -3.85 -4.05 9.58
CA ALA A 610 -4.43 -2.86 10.16
C ALA A 610 -5.28 -2.16 9.09
N CYS A 611 -6.31 -1.40 9.49
CA CYS A 611 -7.16 -0.66 8.57
C CYS A 611 -6.33 0.28 7.70
N GLU A 612 -6.60 0.32 6.39
CA GLU A 612 -6.02 1.34 5.49
C GLU A 612 -4.47 1.26 5.43
N SER A 613 -3.88 0.11 5.77
CA SER A 613 -2.42 -0.05 5.84
C SER A 613 -1.72 -0.06 4.48
N ALA A 614 -2.46 -0.34 3.40
CA ALA A 614 -2.02 -0.16 2.02
C ALA A 614 -2.74 1.02 1.34
N GLU A 615 -3.43 1.88 2.10
CA GLU A 615 -4.01 3.09 1.56
C GLU A 615 -2.91 4.01 1.05
N LEU A 616 -2.89 4.16 -0.26
CA LEU A 616 -2.11 5.15 -0.97
C LEU A 616 -3.08 5.99 -1.80
N SER A 617 -2.89 7.29 -1.82
CA SER A 617 -3.61 8.16 -2.75
C SER A 617 -2.62 8.86 -3.67
N PRO A 618 -3.06 9.26 -4.88
CA PRO A 618 -2.25 10.15 -5.72
C PRO A 618 -1.81 11.44 -5.04
N ASN A 619 -2.65 11.94 -4.12
CA ASN A 619 -2.44 13.19 -3.39
C ASN A 619 -1.50 13.00 -2.19
N PHE A 620 -1.48 11.79 -1.63
CA PHE A 620 -0.68 11.36 -0.49
C PHE A 620 -0.10 9.98 -0.81
N TYR A 621 0.98 9.98 -1.59
CA TYR A 621 1.67 8.74 -1.96
C TYR A 621 2.64 8.28 -0.87
N ASP A 622 2.83 9.05 0.21
CA ASP A 622 3.81 8.82 1.28
C ASP A 622 3.23 8.04 2.47
N GLY A 623 2.53 6.94 2.20
CA GLY A 623 1.97 6.05 3.23
C GLY A 623 2.97 5.04 3.83
N PHE A 624 2.46 4.12 4.66
CA PHE A 624 3.27 3.06 5.28
C PHE A 624 3.98 2.17 4.26
N VAL A 625 3.33 1.83 3.15
CA VAL A 625 3.92 1.01 2.07
C VAL A 625 5.23 1.61 1.53
N PRO A 626 5.24 2.86 1.00
CA PRO A 626 6.47 3.52 0.57
C PRO A 626 7.50 3.67 1.70
N TYR A 627 7.07 4.00 2.93
CA TYR A 627 8.00 4.10 4.07
C TYR A 627 8.77 2.80 4.30
N PHE A 628 8.08 1.65 4.42
CA PHE A 628 8.73 0.37 4.66
C PHE A 628 9.60 -0.07 3.47
N LEU A 629 9.14 0.16 2.24
CA LEU A 629 9.92 -0.13 1.03
C LEU A 629 11.20 0.73 0.95
N ALA A 630 11.09 2.03 1.20
CA ALA A 630 12.24 2.96 1.23
C ALA A 630 13.23 2.59 2.34
N LYS A 631 12.73 2.10 3.48
CA LYS A 631 13.56 1.58 4.57
C LYS A 631 14.21 0.22 4.26
N GLY A 632 13.94 -0.37 3.11
CA GLY A 632 14.60 -1.59 2.62
C GLY A 632 13.81 -2.88 2.82
N ALA A 633 12.52 -2.83 3.18
CA ALA A 633 11.67 -4.01 3.12
C ALA A 633 11.64 -4.60 1.70
N ARG A 634 11.57 -5.93 1.59
CA ARG A 634 11.44 -6.60 0.28
C ARG A 634 10.09 -6.32 -0.37
N GLY A 635 9.07 -6.19 0.47
CA GLY A 635 7.70 -6.03 0.05
C GLY A 635 6.82 -5.74 1.24
N VAL A 636 5.67 -5.13 0.95
CA VAL A 636 4.65 -4.79 1.94
C VAL A 636 3.32 -5.35 1.48
N ILE A 637 2.64 -6.05 2.38
CA ILE A 637 1.26 -6.49 2.21
C ILE A 637 0.42 -5.71 3.20
N GLY A 638 -0.64 -5.08 2.73
CA GLY A 638 -1.56 -4.30 3.57
C GLY A 638 -2.98 -4.34 3.02
N THR A 639 -3.86 -3.54 3.61
CA THR A 639 -5.29 -3.54 3.28
C THR A 639 -5.72 -2.19 2.67
N GLU A 640 -6.57 -2.24 1.65
CA GLU A 640 -7.05 -1.07 0.90
C GLU A 640 -8.10 -0.23 1.66
N CYS A 641 -8.71 -0.79 2.71
CA CYS A 641 -9.67 -0.09 3.55
C CYS A 641 -9.74 -0.73 4.95
N LYS A 642 -10.75 -0.33 5.74
CA LYS A 642 -11.04 -0.99 7.01
C LYS A 642 -11.22 -2.50 6.84
N THR A 643 -10.67 -3.28 7.75
CA THR A 643 -10.65 -4.74 7.64
C THR A 643 -11.25 -5.40 8.88
N PRO A 644 -12.16 -6.39 8.72
CA PRO A 644 -12.67 -7.16 9.84
C PRO A 644 -11.59 -8.00 10.52
N GLY A 645 -11.50 -7.94 11.85
CA GLY A 645 -10.43 -8.61 12.60
C GLY A 645 -10.46 -10.13 12.53
N LEU A 646 -11.66 -10.74 12.48
CA LEU A 646 -11.80 -12.19 12.28
C LEU A 646 -11.24 -12.61 10.91
N PHE A 647 -11.68 -11.94 9.84
CA PHE A 647 -11.21 -12.22 8.49
C PHE A 647 -9.69 -12.02 8.38
N ALA A 648 -9.17 -10.90 8.91
CA ALA A 648 -7.75 -10.59 8.89
C ALA A 648 -6.90 -11.69 9.57
N SER A 649 -7.40 -12.24 10.68
CA SER A 649 -6.73 -13.33 11.40
C SER A 649 -6.69 -14.61 10.57
N GLU A 650 -7.84 -15.07 10.08
CA GLU A 650 -7.93 -16.32 9.32
C GLU A 650 -7.19 -16.24 7.98
N TRP A 651 -7.25 -15.09 7.33
CA TRP A 651 -6.47 -14.80 6.13
C TRP A 651 -4.96 -14.87 6.39
N ALA A 652 -4.47 -14.22 7.46
CA ALA A 652 -3.04 -14.22 7.78
C ALA A 652 -2.51 -15.63 8.12
N LYS A 653 -3.28 -16.44 8.88
CA LYS A 653 -2.92 -17.83 9.17
C LYS A 653 -2.73 -18.63 7.89
N ALA A 654 -3.74 -18.61 7.03
CA ALA A 654 -3.74 -19.28 5.74
C ALA A 654 -2.60 -18.79 4.83
N PHE A 655 -2.31 -17.49 4.82
CA PHE A 655 -1.22 -16.90 4.07
C PHE A 655 0.13 -17.42 4.53
N PHE A 656 0.41 -17.37 5.83
CA PHE A 656 1.70 -17.82 6.34
C PHE A 656 1.88 -19.33 6.22
N ASP A 657 0.80 -20.12 6.29
CA ASP A 657 0.84 -21.55 6.02
C ASP A 657 1.38 -21.87 4.63
N GLU A 658 0.81 -21.23 3.62
CA GLU A 658 1.18 -21.46 2.23
C GLU A 658 2.55 -20.86 1.89
N LEU A 659 2.87 -19.68 2.43
CA LEU A 659 4.17 -19.04 2.23
C LEU A 659 5.30 -19.87 2.86
N PHE A 660 5.11 -20.38 4.08
CA PHE A 660 6.10 -21.20 4.78
C PHE A 660 6.22 -22.61 4.18
N ALA A 661 5.18 -23.08 3.49
CA ALA A 661 5.26 -24.26 2.64
C ALA A 661 6.05 -24.04 1.33
N GLY A 662 6.56 -22.83 1.09
CA GLY A 662 7.44 -22.49 -0.02
C GLY A 662 6.73 -22.08 -1.31
N LYS A 663 5.40 -21.90 -1.27
CA LYS A 663 4.68 -21.31 -2.40
C LYS A 663 5.11 -19.86 -2.62
N SER A 664 5.04 -19.40 -3.86
CA SER A 664 5.26 -17.98 -4.17
C SER A 664 4.12 -17.12 -3.65
N LEU A 665 4.42 -15.89 -3.25
CA LEU A 665 3.47 -14.94 -2.69
C LEU A 665 2.29 -14.70 -3.66
N GLY A 666 2.58 -14.58 -4.96
CA GLY A 666 1.56 -14.42 -6.00
C GLY A 666 0.58 -15.59 -6.06
N GLU A 667 1.09 -16.82 -6.04
CA GLU A 667 0.26 -18.03 -5.97
C GLU A 667 -0.55 -18.08 -4.69
N VAL A 668 0.07 -17.84 -3.53
CA VAL A 668 -0.61 -17.83 -2.23
C VAL A 668 -1.80 -16.88 -2.26
N VAL A 669 -1.61 -15.62 -2.64
CA VAL A 669 -2.70 -14.65 -2.57
C VAL A 669 -3.82 -14.98 -3.57
N LEU A 670 -3.48 -15.41 -4.79
CA LEU A 670 -4.49 -15.81 -5.77
C LEU A 670 -5.29 -17.04 -5.30
N ASP A 671 -4.62 -18.06 -4.79
CA ASP A 671 -5.24 -19.27 -4.24
C ASP A 671 -6.17 -18.93 -3.08
N LEU A 672 -5.71 -18.09 -2.15
CA LEU A 672 -6.51 -17.67 -0.99
C LEU A 672 -7.74 -16.86 -1.39
N ARG A 673 -7.62 -15.93 -2.35
CA ARG A 673 -8.76 -15.14 -2.84
C ARG A 673 -9.85 -16.06 -3.38
N ARG A 674 -9.47 -17.05 -4.19
CA ARG A 674 -10.39 -18.04 -4.75
C ARG A 674 -10.96 -18.95 -3.68
N ARG A 675 -10.13 -19.42 -2.75
CA ARG A 675 -10.53 -20.36 -1.70
C ARG A 675 -11.53 -19.73 -0.74
N PHE A 676 -11.26 -18.53 -0.23
CA PHE A 676 -12.18 -17.85 0.68
C PHE A 676 -13.50 -17.47 0.00
N LEU A 677 -13.47 -17.13 -1.30
CA LEU A 677 -14.68 -16.95 -2.07
C LEU A 677 -15.46 -18.27 -2.24
N ALA A 678 -14.79 -19.37 -2.57
CA ALA A 678 -15.44 -20.65 -2.84
C ALA A 678 -15.98 -21.35 -1.57
N GLU A 679 -15.23 -21.29 -0.47
CA GLU A 679 -15.53 -22.01 0.77
C GLU A 679 -16.39 -21.17 1.72
N HIS A 680 -16.20 -19.86 1.76
CA HIS A 680 -16.85 -18.97 2.72
C HIS A 680 -17.80 -17.94 2.07
N ASN A 681 -17.94 -17.96 0.74
CA ASN A 681 -18.61 -16.91 -0.05
C ASN A 681 -18.03 -15.51 0.18
N ASN A 682 -16.81 -15.41 0.70
CA ASN A 682 -16.27 -14.17 1.26
C ASN A 682 -15.26 -13.52 0.29
N PRO A 683 -15.58 -12.37 -0.33
CA PRO A 683 -14.72 -11.74 -1.34
C PRO A 683 -13.62 -10.85 -0.75
N LEU A 684 -13.50 -10.76 0.58
CA LEU A 684 -12.62 -9.82 1.25
C LEU A 684 -11.12 -10.08 1.02
N GLY A 685 -10.74 -11.20 0.38
CA GLY A 685 -9.37 -11.38 -0.11
C GLY A 685 -8.94 -10.32 -1.13
N LEU A 686 -9.90 -9.63 -1.76
CA LEU A 686 -9.65 -8.48 -2.64
C LEU A 686 -9.21 -7.22 -1.89
N LEU A 687 -9.37 -7.16 -0.55
CA LEU A 687 -8.90 -6.05 0.28
C LEU A 687 -7.37 -5.96 0.32
N TYR A 688 -6.69 -7.09 0.12
CA TYR A 688 -5.25 -7.17 0.31
C TYR A 688 -4.50 -6.64 -0.91
N GLY A 689 -3.81 -5.52 -0.72
CA GLY A 689 -2.82 -4.96 -1.63
C GLY A 689 -1.47 -5.64 -1.44
N ILE A 690 -0.81 -5.99 -2.55
CA ILE A 690 0.49 -6.65 -2.57
C ILE A 690 1.49 -5.72 -3.27
N HIS A 691 2.39 -5.14 -2.49
CA HIS A 691 3.48 -4.29 -2.98
C HIS A 691 4.80 -5.03 -2.83
N CYS A 692 4.99 -6.07 -3.64
CA CYS A 692 6.10 -7.01 -3.53
C CYS A 692 6.34 -7.70 -4.88
N ASP A 693 7.55 -8.23 -5.08
CA ASP A 693 7.78 -9.25 -6.10
C ASP A 693 6.94 -10.50 -5.77
N THR A 694 6.07 -10.88 -6.69
CA THR A 694 5.13 -12.00 -6.50
C THR A 694 5.81 -13.35 -6.44
N ASP A 695 7.07 -13.46 -6.88
CA ASP A 695 7.84 -14.72 -6.83
C ASP A 695 8.53 -14.91 -5.47
N THR A 696 8.35 -13.95 -4.55
CA THR A 696 8.84 -14.04 -3.17
C THR A 696 8.32 -15.29 -2.49
N ARG A 697 9.22 -16.08 -1.90
CA ARG A 697 8.90 -17.34 -1.22
C ARG A 697 9.89 -17.67 -0.13
N VAL A 698 9.50 -18.54 0.81
CA VAL A 698 10.43 -19.11 1.79
C VAL A 698 11.14 -20.33 1.20
N ASP A 699 12.47 -20.37 1.31
CA ASP A 699 13.27 -21.49 0.81
C ASP A 699 14.44 -21.83 1.77
N PRO A 700 14.68 -23.13 2.07
CA PRO A 700 13.74 -24.24 1.84
C PRO A 700 12.42 -24.02 2.59
N ALA A 701 11.35 -24.66 2.11
CA ALA A 701 10.09 -24.72 2.83
C ALA A 701 10.27 -25.26 4.26
N LEU A 702 9.49 -24.77 5.21
CA LEU A 702 9.52 -25.26 6.59
C LEU A 702 8.87 -26.65 6.68
N VAL A 703 9.63 -27.63 7.18
CA VAL A 703 9.16 -29.00 7.37
C VAL A 703 8.10 -29.03 8.49
N GLY A 704 6.85 -29.38 8.15
CA GLY A 704 5.73 -29.44 9.10
C GLY A 704 4.80 -28.22 9.10
N ALA A 705 4.93 -27.33 8.12
CA ALA A 705 4.08 -26.14 8.02
C ALA A 705 2.60 -26.44 7.66
N VAL A 706 2.22 -27.65 7.26
CA VAL A 706 0.83 -27.97 6.94
C VAL A 706 0.23 -28.79 8.07
N HIS A 707 -0.64 -28.18 8.88
CA HIS A 707 -1.50 -28.89 9.83
C HIS A 707 -2.95 -28.44 9.73
#